data_AF-A0A3S1AY55-F1
#
_entry.id   AF-A0A3S1AY55-F1
#
_cell.length_a   1.000
_cell.length_b   1.000
_cell.length_c   1.000
_cell.angle_alpha   90.00
_cell.angle_beta   90.00
_cell.angle_gamma   90.00
#
_symmetry.space_group_name_H-M   'P 1'
#
loop_
_entity.id
_entity.type
_entity.pdbx_description
1 polymer ?
#
loop_
_entity_poly.entity_id
_entity_poly.type
_entity_poly.pdbx_seq_one_letter_code
_entity_poly.pdbx_strand_id
1 'polypeptide(L)'
;ATTSLITSFYCVCRSCLALVVLYVFAYASLKEIGGSSYKCDSDIDEAAQNVPFSIVCGFIVSVAYHLSRSASDPGVLWMLIKSLIFGERGEEDKKQQEKEEMSSSETQELVDPLPRKLQDCLKQRLQSDVIACIAVTILVFAVHVSTAFTSPALQPVLSDILYLLAASVGFIVHYLIPQARKEMPWLCCSHPLLRSNEWMHFEVKEAPKVIVIERLYLLLRFFERNVLYPVVCLCATTTSAPAIVCKFGNVGGPLIVLICSLKMLRFAFSDTPRQYLIITFTYFFFKYDFQSASETFLIDYFFFSIIFCKFCDFMLKLNFIITYIAPWQITWGSAFHAFAQPFICLPLTCADSAMLFLQATVSAIFSTPLNPFLGSAIFFTSYVRPVKFWERDYNTKRVDHTNTRLASQLERNPGADDNNLNSIFYEHLTRSLQHSLCGDLMLGRWGTYTQGDCFIMASDYLNALVHIIEVGNGLVTFQLRGLEFRGTYCQQREVEAITEGVEDNDRYCCFEPGHLPHFLSLNAAFNQRWLAWEVVVSKYILEGYSISDNSAATMLQVFELRKALITYYIKSIIYYTVRSPKLEVWTSSASIREDLEGLEKDSYVDLDPTFNLHIDEDFDSRKQGVSRGSFCQTYLGWIQHCAGRRDKTIDCGRLSMLVTLCYALSLLGRRALSAASHNSASVDFFLFGLHALFKGDFRIQSPRDEWVFADMDMMRRVVAPAVRMSLKLHQDHFTAPDEYDDKQVLYDAITEHEATMVISHEADPAWRNAVLSNVPSLLALRHVFDDGSDEYKIIMLNKRYLSFRVVKVNRECVRGLWAGQQQELIFLRNRNPERGSIQNAKQALRNMINSSCDQPIGYPIYVSPLTTSYSTTHDQLNAIPVVGGEFRFSSVRSFFTSLWNRLRQRCDATCAGGSASFDLDLPYTVSHQLAASTIGESIKNCSIMLFCCLSSSTHRLTVTNQQIDIPMQPLGNRGSLISTASSASKVNTLASLANLINDYNIKDNLPHRVRIMDPSLVYDSINLGRRVDVQWPHEDWRVVGGRNGWKDWTPKKGMEGTLVHRWVPGHADPVRRSHTDKSIVLVQLRDHFVPIAETGILDLGAEV
;
A
#
# COMPACT_ATOMS: atom_id res chain seq x y z
N ALA A 1 -3.38 -25.30 -1.79
CA ALA A 1 -1.95 -25.29 -2.12
C ALA A 1 -1.17 -26.10 -1.10
N THR A 2 -0.01 -26.63 -1.47
CA THR A 2 0.99 -27.08 -0.50
C THR A 2 2.32 -26.43 -0.86
N THR A 3 2.97 -25.83 0.14
CA THR A 3 4.15 -24.96 -0.01
C THR A 3 5.47 -25.72 -0.01
N SER A 4 5.47 -27.02 0.23
CA SER A 4 6.63 -27.90 0.16
C SER A 4 6.13 -29.33 0.20
N LEU A 5 7.01 -30.30 -0.06
CA LEU A 5 6.69 -31.71 0.14
C LEU A 5 6.30 -32.02 1.59
N ILE A 6 6.98 -31.41 2.56
CA ILE A 6 6.72 -31.60 4.00
C ILE A 6 5.34 -31.02 4.36
N THR A 7 5.05 -29.79 3.92
CA THR A 7 3.74 -29.18 4.17
C THR A 7 2.63 -29.90 3.41
N SER A 8 2.94 -30.50 2.26
CA SER A 8 2.01 -31.36 1.53
C SER A 8 1.65 -32.61 2.30
N PHE A 9 2.66 -33.32 2.81
CA PHE A 9 2.47 -34.48 3.67
C PHE A 9 1.65 -34.12 4.92
N TYR A 10 2.01 -33.04 5.60
CA TYR A 10 1.28 -32.52 6.75
C TYR A 10 -0.20 -32.22 6.44
N CYS A 11 -0.47 -31.49 5.35
CA CYS A 11 -1.83 -31.14 4.92
C CYS A 11 -2.68 -32.37 4.57
N VAL A 12 -2.09 -33.38 3.93
CA VAL A 12 -2.76 -34.64 3.60
C VAL A 12 -3.04 -35.42 4.88
N CYS A 13 -2.04 -35.64 5.74
CA CYS A 13 -2.21 -36.35 7.02
C CYS A 13 -3.28 -35.71 7.89
N ARG A 14 -3.28 -34.38 7.99
CA ARG A 14 -4.30 -33.60 8.72
C ARG A 14 -5.70 -33.82 8.17
N SER A 15 -5.85 -33.78 6.84
CA SER A 15 -7.14 -34.00 6.17
C SER A 15 -7.63 -35.44 6.36
N CYS A 16 -6.73 -36.43 6.26
CA CYS A 16 -7.04 -37.83 6.52
C CYS A 16 -7.46 -38.06 7.97
N LEU A 17 -6.75 -37.47 8.94
CA LEU A 17 -7.08 -37.60 10.37
C LEU A 17 -8.47 -37.01 10.68
N ALA A 18 -8.78 -35.84 10.14
CA ALA A 18 -10.11 -35.23 10.27
C ALA A 18 -11.21 -36.13 9.66
N LEU A 19 -10.92 -36.76 8.53
CA LEU A 19 -11.85 -37.67 7.86
C LEU A 19 -12.08 -38.95 8.65
N VAL A 20 -11.03 -39.54 9.24
CA VAL A 20 -11.15 -40.73 10.12
C VAL A 20 -12.02 -40.42 11.33
N VAL A 21 -11.80 -39.27 11.98
CA VAL A 21 -12.62 -38.85 13.13
C VAL A 21 -14.09 -38.70 12.72
N LEU A 22 -14.37 -37.97 11.63
CA LEU A 22 -15.74 -37.80 11.13
C LEU A 22 -16.39 -39.12 10.68
N TYR A 23 -15.61 -40.04 10.11
CA TYR A 23 -16.08 -41.34 9.64
C TYR A 23 -16.60 -42.21 10.77
N VAL A 24 -15.93 -42.22 11.94
CA VAL A 24 -16.42 -42.99 13.11
C VAL A 24 -17.81 -42.52 13.52
N PHE A 25 -18.04 -41.20 13.56
CA PHE A 25 -19.35 -40.64 13.90
C PHE A 25 -20.39 -40.85 12.80
N ALA A 26 -20.01 -40.74 11.53
CA ALA A 26 -20.91 -40.97 10.38
C ALA A 26 -21.30 -42.44 10.21
N TYR A 27 -20.37 -43.36 10.47
CA TYR A 27 -20.66 -44.79 10.46
C TYR A 27 -21.65 -45.13 11.58
N ALA A 28 -21.44 -44.59 12.80
CA ALA A 28 -22.35 -44.80 13.91
C ALA A 28 -23.77 -44.26 13.65
N SER A 29 -23.89 -43.12 12.95
CA SER A 29 -25.20 -42.51 12.64
C SER A 29 -25.94 -43.17 11.48
N LEU A 30 -25.24 -43.79 10.53
CA LEU A 30 -25.82 -44.37 9.31
C LEU A 30 -25.88 -45.92 9.34
N LYS A 31 -25.38 -46.57 10.41
CA LYS A 31 -25.35 -48.04 10.55
C LYS A 31 -26.73 -48.70 10.51
N GLU A 32 -27.76 -48.01 10.99
CA GLU A 32 -29.13 -48.55 11.08
C GLU A 32 -29.88 -48.51 9.72
N ILE A 33 -29.40 -47.73 8.75
CA ILE A 33 -30.12 -47.42 7.51
C ILE A 33 -29.96 -48.50 6.43
N GLY A 34 -28.80 -49.16 6.32
CA GLY A 34 -28.59 -50.22 5.30
C GLY A 34 -28.52 -51.63 5.87
N GLY A 35 -29.29 -51.92 6.92
CA GLY A 35 -29.64 -53.30 7.26
C GLY A 35 -30.63 -53.89 6.25
N SER A 36 -30.63 -55.22 6.04
CA SER A 36 -31.49 -55.93 5.08
C SER A 36 -33.01 -55.86 5.31
N SER A 37 -33.46 -55.00 6.24
CA SER A 37 -34.86 -54.86 6.66
C SER A 37 -35.50 -53.52 6.25
N TYR A 38 -34.73 -52.56 5.74
CA TYR A 38 -35.25 -51.26 5.28
C TYR A 38 -35.59 -51.30 3.78
N LYS A 39 -36.81 -50.94 3.41
CA LYS A 39 -37.18 -50.72 1.99
C LYS A 39 -36.75 -49.30 1.61
N CYS A 40 -35.76 -49.18 0.72
CA CYS A 40 -35.16 -47.91 0.31
C CYS A 40 -36.15 -46.88 -0.32
N ASP A 41 -37.42 -47.19 -0.54
CA ASP A 41 -38.42 -46.29 -1.16
C ASP A 41 -39.41 -45.65 -0.18
N SER A 42 -39.63 -46.18 1.04
CA SER A 42 -40.71 -45.69 1.93
C SER A 42 -40.24 -44.92 3.16
N ASP A 43 -39.00 -45.12 3.62
CA ASP A 43 -38.54 -44.65 4.94
C ASP A 43 -37.35 -43.66 4.84
N ILE A 44 -37.17 -43.05 3.66
CA ILE A 44 -36.09 -42.08 3.36
C ILE A 44 -36.15 -40.85 4.30
N ASP A 45 -37.37 -40.44 4.69
CA ASP A 45 -37.61 -39.25 5.50
C ASP A 45 -37.29 -39.45 6.99
N GLU A 46 -37.42 -40.67 7.52
CA GLU A 46 -37.10 -41.01 8.92
C GLU A 46 -35.58 -41.13 9.15
N ALA A 47 -34.86 -41.68 8.16
CA ALA A 47 -33.40 -41.85 8.20
C ALA A 47 -32.63 -40.52 8.26
N ALA A 48 -33.17 -39.47 7.62
CA ALA A 48 -32.58 -38.13 7.59
C ALA A 48 -32.71 -37.36 8.92
N GLN A 49 -33.64 -37.75 9.80
CA GLN A 49 -33.95 -37.05 11.06
C GLN A 49 -33.22 -37.59 12.29
N ASN A 50 -32.34 -38.58 12.11
CA ASN A 50 -31.56 -39.13 13.21
C ASN A 50 -30.72 -38.03 13.90
N VAL A 51 -30.93 -37.86 15.21
CA VAL A 51 -30.13 -36.98 16.08
C VAL A 51 -28.61 -37.18 15.88
N PRO A 52 -28.06 -38.41 15.80
CA PRO A 52 -26.63 -38.59 15.55
C PRO A 52 -26.19 -38.12 14.16
N PHE A 53 -27.05 -38.21 13.14
CA PHE A 53 -26.75 -37.69 11.79
C PHE A 53 -26.73 -36.16 11.78
N SER A 54 -27.65 -35.51 12.52
CA SER A 54 -27.65 -34.05 12.71
C SER A 54 -26.39 -33.53 13.39
N ILE A 55 -25.86 -34.27 14.38
CA ILE A 55 -24.59 -33.96 15.05
C ILE A 55 -23.41 -34.07 14.07
N VAL A 56 -23.40 -35.10 13.22
CA VAL A 56 -22.38 -35.28 12.18
C VAL A 56 -22.40 -34.11 11.19
N CYS A 57 -23.57 -33.68 10.72
CA CYS A 57 -23.72 -32.49 9.86
C CYS A 57 -23.12 -31.23 10.51
N GLY A 58 -23.36 -31.01 11.81
CA GLY A 58 -22.73 -29.93 12.59
C GLY A 58 -21.21 -30.01 12.62
N PHE A 59 -20.66 -31.20 12.91
CA PHE A 59 -19.21 -31.41 12.93
C PHE A 59 -18.57 -31.25 11.55
N ILE A 60 -19.22 -31.67 10.46
CA ILE A 60 -18.68 -31.50 9.10
C ILE A 60 -18.47 -30.01 8.80
N VAL A 61 -19.45 -29.15 9.08
CA VAL A 61 -19.35 -27.70 8.84
C VAL A 61 -18.27 -27.08 9.73
N SER A 62 -18.24 -27.44 11.02
CA SER A 62 -17.26 -26.92 11.97
C SER A 62 -15.82 -27.34 11.64
N VAL A 63 -15.61 -28.62 11.29
CA VAL A 63 -14.29 -29.14 10.91
C VAL A 63 -13.86 -28.54 9.57
N ALA A 64 -14.75 -28.41 8.59
CA ALA A 64 -14.43 -27.73 7.33
C ALA A 64 -14.01 -26.27 7.55
N TYR A 65 -14.73 -25.54 8.42
CA TYR A 65 -14.40 -24.16 8.78
C TYR A 65 -13.00 -24.05 9.40
N HIS A 66 -12.68 -24.87 10.39
CA HIS A 66 -11.37 -24.86 11.05
C HIS A 66 -10.24 -25.28 10.08
N LEU A 67 -10.45 -26.34 9.29
CA LEU A 67 -9.45 -26.82 8.34
C LEU A 67 -9.11 -25.79 7.25
N SER A 68 -10.05 -24.91 6.92
CA SER A 68 -9.87 -23.81 5.96
C SER A 68 -9.21 -22.55 6.56
N ARG A 69 -9.14 -22.41 7.90
CA ARG A 69 -8.46 -21.28 8.57
C ARG A 69 -7.02 -21.55 8.99
N SER A 70 -6.59 -22.81 8.95
CA SER A 70 -5.21 -23.20 9.22
C SER A 70 -4.29 -22.92 8.03
N ALA A 71 -3.09 -22.40 8.28
CA ALA A 71 -2.06 -22.28 7.25
C ALA A 71 -1.45 -23.65 6.89
N SER A 72 -0.89 -23.75 5.67
CA SER A 72 -0.16 -24.96 5.23
C SER A 72 1.20 -25.15 5.93
N ASP A 73 1.84 -24.06 6.36
CA ASP A 73 3.11 -24.11 7.07
C ASP A 73 2.93 -24.39 8.58
N PRO A 74 3.44 -25.52 9.11
CA PRO A 74 3.38 -25.83 10.53
C PRO A 74 4.36 -25.00 11.36
N GLY A 75 5.30 -24.26 10.77
CA GLY A 75 6.39 -23.58 11.49
C GLY A 75 5.91 -22.66 12.61
N VAL A 76 4.94 -21.80 12.32
CA VAL A 76 4.42 -20.84 13.32
C VAL A 76 3.56 -21.53 14.39
N LEU A 77 2.80 -22.57 14.01
CA LEU A 77 2.05 -23.40 14.97
C LEU A 77 3.02 -24.15 15.89
N TRP A 78 4.11 -24.69 15.36
CA TRP A 78 5.15 -25.37 16.13
C TRP A 78 5.88 -24.41 17.06
N MET A 79 6.16 -23.17 16.63
CA MET A 79 6.70 -22.14 17.52
C MET A 79 5.77 -21.85 18.71
N LEU A 80 4.47 -21.78 18.45
CA LEU A 80 3.46 -21.58 19.51
C LEU A 80 3.32 -22.81 20.41
N ILE A 81 3.38 -24.02 19.87
CA ILE A 81 3.41 -25.26 20.67
C ILE A 81 4.68 -25.31 21.53
N LYS A 82 5.83 -24.95 20.96
CA LYS A 82 7.10 -24.88 21.68
C LYS A 82 7.04 -23.85 22.79
N SER A 83 6.48 -22.67 22.55
CA SER A 83 6.31 -21.66 23.60
C SER A 83 5.34 -22.10 24.69
N LEU A 84 4.29 -22.87 24.38
CA LEU A 84 3.38 -23.41 25.39
C LEU A 84 3.98 -24.58 26.19
N ILE A 85 4.80 -25.43 25.56
CA ILE A 85 5.42 -26.60 26.23
C ILE A 85 6.63 -26.20 27.08
N PHE A 86 7.44 -25.24 26.62
CA PHE A 86 8.67 -24.81 27.29
C PHE A 86 8.53 -23.48 28.07
N GLY A 87 7.29 -23.02 28.27
CA GLY A 87 6.89 -21.63 28.45
C GLY A 87 7.31 -20.84 29.68
N GLU A 88 8.29 -21.25 30.48
CA GLU A 88 8.82 -20.40 31.56
C GLU A 88 10.35 -20.45 31.68
N ARG A 89 10.99 -21.57 31.34
CA ARG A 89 12.44 -21.74 31.57
C ARG A 89 13.32 -21.12 30.48
N GLY A 90 12.83 -21.06 29.24
CA GLY A 90 13.62 -20.59 28.09
C GLY A 90 13.53 -19.08 27.79
N GLU A 91 12.53 -18.36 28.30
CA GLU A 91 12.43 -16.90 28.12
C GLU A 91 13.30 -16.14 29.12
N GLU A 92 13.52 -16.67 30.32
CA GLU A 92 14.46 -16.09 31.29
C GLU A 92 15.92 -16.31 30.87
N ASP A 93 16.26 -17.53 30.42
CA ASP A 93 17.60 -17.86 29.91
C ASP A 93 17.97 -17.02 28.67
N LYS A 94 17.02 -16.78 27.75
CA LYS A 94 17.22 -15.89 26.60
C LYS A 94 17.34 -14.42 26.98
N LYS A 95 16.51 -13.93 27.91
CA LYS A 95 16.62 -12.55 28.42
C LYS A 95 17.91 -12.32 29.22
N GLN A 96 18.47 -13.36 29.85
CA GLN A 96 19.76 -13.29 30.55
C GLN A 96 20.93 -13.32 29.56
N GLN A 97 20.93 -14.20 28.55
CA GLN A 97 21.93 -14.17 27.47
C GLN A 97 21.91 -12.86 26.66
N GLU A 98 20.71 -12.35 26.31
CA GLU A 98 20.57 -11.05 25.63
C GLU A 98 21.00 -9.86 26.50
N LYS A 99 20.91 -9.96 27.83
CA LYS A 99 21.42 -8.94 28.76
C LYS A 99 22.94 -8.99 28.94
N GLU A 100 23.53 -10.18 28.92
CA GLU A 100 25.00 -10.34 29.02
C GLU A 100 25.70 -9.87 27.74
N GLU A 101 25.14 -10.17 26.55
CA GLU A 101 25.68 -9.67 25.27
C GLU A 101 25.54 -8.14 25.13
N MET A 102 24.46 -7.54 25.65
CA MET A 102 24.20 -6.10 25.63
C MET A 102 25.15 -5.26 26.48
N SER A 103 25.94 -5.90 27.36
CA SER A 103 26.99 -5.21 28.13
C SER A 103 28.30 -5.00 27.35
N SER A 104 28.45 -5.63 26.17
CA SER A 104 29.71 -5.65 25.41
C SER A 104 29.69 -4.93 24.05
N SER A 105 28.53 -4.49 23.56
CA SER A 105 28.42 -3.66 22.35
C SER A 105 27.24 -2.69 22.44
N GLU A 106 27.52 -1.38 22.48
CA GLU A 106 26.54 -0.28 22.57
C GLU A 106 25.65 -0.09 21.31
N THR A 107 25.42 -1.12 20.51
CA THR A 107 24.48 -1.07 19.38
C THR A 107 23.16 -1.68 19.83
N GLN A 108 22.14 -0.84 20.06
CA GLN A 108 20.77 -1.31 20.29
C GLN A 108 20.27 -2.06 19.03
N GLU A 109 20.47 -3.37 18.97
CA GLU A 109 19.77 -4.23 18.01
C GLU A 109 18.29 -4.30 18.43
N LEU A 110 17.45 -3.47 17.79
CA LEU A 110 15.99 -3.53 17.92
C LEU A 110 15.50 -4.91 17.45
N VAL A 111 15.13 -5.76 18.40
CA VAL A 111 14.55 -7.09 18.14
C VAL A 111 13.27 -6.95 17.31
N ASP A 112 13.21 -7.65 16.17
CA ASP A 112 12.07 -7.63 15.25
C ASP A 112 10.75 -7.98 15.99
N PRO A 113 9.74 -7.09 16.02
CA PRO A 113 8.46 -7.36 16.68
C PRO A 113 7.58 -8.37 15.91
N LEU A 114 7.89 -8.68 14.65
CA LEU A 114 7.05 -9.48 13.77
C LEU A 114 6.79 -10.91 14.27
N PRO A 115 7.77 -11.68 14.77
CA PRO A 115 7.53 -13.05 15.23
C PRO A 115 6.56 -13.10 16.43
N ARG A 116 6.66 -12.14 17.35
CA ARG A 116 5.75 -12.01 18.50
C ARG A 116 4.33 -11.66 18.04
N LYS A 117 4.20 -10.67 17.14
CA LYS A 117 2.89 -10.29 16.56
C LYS A 117 2.20 -11.46 15.86
N LEU A 118 2.95 -12.28 15.11
CA LEU A 118 2.40 -13.46 14.42
C LEU A 118 1.93 -14.54 15.40
N GLN A 119 2.68 -14.79 16.48
CA GLN A 119 2.27 -15.71 17.54
C GLN A 119 0.99 -15.24 18.23
N ASP A 120 0.89 -13.94 18.55
CA ASP A 120 -0.31 -13.36 19.16
C ASP A 120 -1.52 -13.45 18.23
N CYS A 121 -1.34 -13.20 16.93
CA CYS A 121 -2.41 -13.35 15.93
C CYS A 121 -2.89 -14.79 15.84
N LEU A 122 -1.99 -15.78 15.80
CA LEU A 122 -2.38 -17.19 15.78
C LEU A 122 -3.09 -17.62 17.05
N LYS A 123 -2.64 -17.14 18.21
CA LYS A 123 -3.30 -17.41 19.49
C LYS A 123 -4.74 -16.89 19.48
N GLN A 124 -4.96 -15.67 19.02
CA GLN A 124 -6.29 -15.07 18.88
C GLN A 124 -7.18 -15.85 17.90
N ARG A 125 -6.60 -16.31 16.79
CA ARG A 125 -7.29 -17.14 15.79
C ARG A 125 -7.80 -18.45 16.37
N LEU A 126 -6.92 -19.19 17.06
CA LEU A 126 -7.27 -20.48 17.65
C LEU A 126 -8.36 -20.33 18.72
N GLN A 127 -8.32 -19.26 19.52
CA GLN A 127 -9.39 -18.97 20.49
C GLN A 127 -10.73 -18.69 19.80
N SER A 128 -10.71 -17.85 18.77
CA SER A 128 -11.89 -17.53 17.96
C SER A 128 -12.46 -18.77 17.27
N ASP A 129 -11.60 -19.64 16.75
CA ASP A 129 -11.99 -20.90 16.11
C ASP A 129 -12.73 -21.83 17.06
N VAL A 130 -12.26 -22.00 18.30
CA VAL A 130 -12.94 -22.83 19.31
C VAL A 130 -14.36 -22.31 19.57
N ILE A 131 -14.52 -21.00 19.76
CA ILE A 131 -15.82 -20.38 20.03
C ILE A 131 -16.75 -20.52 18.81
N ALA A 132 -16.25 -20.17 17.63
CA ALA A 132 -17.02 -20.22 16.39
C ALA A 132 -17.41 -21.66 16.03
N CYS A 133 -16.52 -22.63 16.19
CA CYS A 133 -16.78 -24.04 15.93
C CYS A 133 -17.91 -24.59 16.79
N ILE A 134 -17.90 -24.28 18.10
CA ILE A 134 -18.97 -24.68 19.03
C ILE A 134 -20.30 -24.03 18.62
N ALA A 135 -20.29 -22.71 18.36
CA ALA A 135 -21.50 -21.98 17.99
C ALA A 135 -22.09 -22.47 16.65
N VAL A 136 -21.26 -22.68 15.63
CA VAL A 136 -21.67 -23.18 14.32
C VAL A 136 -22.20 -24.61 14.44
N THR A 137 -21.58 -25.47 15.24
CA THR A 137 -22.07 -26.84 15.46
C THR A 137 -23.47 -26.83 16.09
N ILE A 138 -23.69 -26.01 17.11
CA ILE A 138 -25.01 -25.87 17.77
C ILE A 138 -26.05 -25.30 16.79
N LEU A 139 -25.70 -24.27 16.02
CA LEU A 139 -26.62 -23.64 15.07
C LEU A 139 -26.99 -24.60 13.95
N VAL A 140 -26.01 -25.26 13.34
CA VAL A 140 -26.24 -26.24 12.27
C VAL A 140 -27.06 -27.42 12.78
N PHE A 141 -26.78 -27.90 14.00
CA PHE A 141 -27.58 -28.94 14.64
C PHE A 141 -29.05 -28.49 14.81
N ALA A 142 -29.29 -27.29 15.33
CA ALA A 142 -30.64 -26.75 15.51
C ALA A 142 -31.40 -26.62 14.19
N VAL A 143 -30.75 -26.12 13.14
CA VAL A 143 -31.35 -25.95 11.80
C VAL A 143 -31.61 -27.29 11.11
N HIS A 144 -30.74 -28.29 11.29
CA HIS A 144 -30.95 -29.62 10.72
C HIS A 144 -32.09 -30.36 11.44
N VAL A 145 -32.20 -30.21 12.77
CA VAL A 145 -33.28 -30.80 13.58
C VAL A 145 -34.63 -30.13 13.33
N SER A 146 -34.68 -28.87 12.88
CA SER A 146 -35.93 -28.12 12.72
C SER A 146 -36.85 -28.57 11.57
N THR A 147 -36.70 -29.79 11.03
CA THR A 147 -37.52 -30.42 9.96
C THR A 147 -37.62 -29.64 8.63
N ALA A 148 -36.95 -28.50 8.51
CA ALA A 148 -37.06 -27.59 7.36
C ALA A 148 -36.57 -28.22 6.05
N PHE A 149 -35.59 -29.12 6.12
CA PHE A 149 -35.03 -29.81 4.95
C PHE A 149 -35.70 -31.14 4.61
N THR A 150 -36.50 -31.70 5.53
CA THR A 150 -37.17 -33.01 5.39
C THR A 150 -38.68 -32.88 5.19
N SER A 151 -39.25 -31.67 5.28
CA SER A 151 -40.68 -31.47 5.07
C SER A 151 -41.06 -31.81 3.62
N PRO A 152 -41.97 -32.78 3.38
CA PRO A 152 -42.42 -33.15 2.04
C PRO A 152 -43.13 -32.02 1.29
N ALA A 153 -43.59 -30.99 2.00
CA ALA A 153 -44.20 -29.79 1.42
C ALA A 153 -43.17 -28.80 0.86
N LEU A 154 -41.90 -28.89 1.30
CA LEU A 154 -40.83 -27.95 0.94
C LEU A 154 -39.79 -28.57 -0.01
N GLN A 155 -39.54 -29.88 0.06
CA GLN A 155 -38.76 -30.64 -0.93
C GLN A 155 -39.64 -30.92 -2.17
N PRO A 156 -39.21 -30.76 -3.45
CA PRO A 156 -37.90 -30.38 -4.04
C PRO A 156 -37.73 -28.87 -4.34
N VAL A 157 -38.75 -28.05 -4.02
CA VAL A 157 -38.78 -26.62 -4.36
C VAL A 157 -37.71 -25.84 -3.57
N LEU A 158 -37.43 -26.23 -2.33
CA LEU A 158 -36.43 -25.61 -1.47
C LEU A 158 -35.01 -25.74 -2.05
N SER A 159 -34.63 -26.90 -2.57
CA SER A 159 -33.30 -27.09 -3.16
C SER A 159 -33.10 -26.22 -4.39
N ASP A 160 -34.11 -26.14 -5.26
CA ASP A 160 -34.09 -25.30 -6.46
C ASP A 160 -33.95 -23.81 -6.11
N ILE A 161 -34.72 -23.35 -5.12
CA ILE A 161 -34.64 -21.97 -4.62
C ILE A 161 -33.27 -21.69 -4.04
N LEU A 162 -32.70 -22.59 -3.24
CA LEU A 162 -31.39 -22.41 -2.62
C LEU A 162 -30.26 -22.36 -3.66
N TYR A 163 -30.30 -23.21 -4.69
CA TYR A 163 -29.32 -23.17 -5.77
C TYR A 163 -29.43 -21.89 -6.60
N LEU A 164 -30.65 -21.44 -6.92
CA LEU A 164 -30.88 -20.17 -7.63
C LEU A 164 -30.49 -18.95 -6.78
N LEU A 165 -30.72 -19.00 -5.47
CA LEU A 165 -30.28 -17.98 -4.53
C LEU A 165 -28.75 -17.92 -4.45
N ALA A 166 -28.07 -19.07 -4.36
CA ALA A 166 -26.61 -19.14 -4.41
C ALA A 166 -26.05 -18.59 -5.74
N ALA A 167 -26.69 -18.90 -6.86
CA ALA A 167 -26.32 -18.39 -8.17
C ALA A 167 -26.47 -16.85 -8.27
N SER A 168 -27.62 -16.32 -7.82
CA SER A 168 -27.92 -14.88 -7.91
C SER A 168 -27.07 -14.04 -6.97
N VAL A 169 -26.92 -14.45 -5.70
CA VAL A 169 -26.05 -13.77 -4.74
C VAL A 169 -24.60 -13.84 -5.20
N GLY A 170 -24.13 -15.02 -5.62
CA GLY A 170 -22.78 -15.21 -6.14
C GLY A 170 -22.50 -14.37 -7.41
N PHE A 171 -23.47 -14.25 -8.32
CA PHE A 171 -23.35 -13.38 -9.50
C PHE A 171 -23.19 -11.90 -9.12
N ILE A 172 -23.96 -11.42 -8.14
CA ILE A 172 -23.84 -10.03 -7.66
C ILE A 172 -22.47 -9.82 -7.01
N VAL A 173 -22.06 -10.72 -6.11
CA VAL A 173 -20.86 -10.57 -5.29
C VAL A 173 -19.57 -10.81 -6.08
N HIS A 174 -19.52 -11.86 -6.90
CA HIS A 174 -18.27 -12.30 -7.53
C HIS A 174 -18.10 -11.86 -8.98
N TYR A 175 -19.18 -11.48 -9.67
CA TYR A 175 -19.11 -10.97 -11.05
C TYR A 175 -19.40 -9.47 -11.12
N LEU A 176 -20.58 -9.02 -10.67
CA LEU A 176 -21.03 -7.64 -10.91
C LEU A 176 -20.23 -6.60 -10.11
N ILE A 177 -20.09 -6.77 -8.80
CA ILE A 177 -19.37 -5.80 -7.95
C ILE A 177 -17.89 -5.68 -8.33
N PRO A 178 -17.12 -6.77 -8.50
CA PRO A 178 -15.70 -6.66 -8.86
C PRO A 178 -15.53 -6.04 -10.25
N GLN A 179 -16.38 -6.38 -11.21
CA GLN A 179 -16.31 -5.83 -12.57
C GLN A 179 -16.64 -4.35 -12.63
N ALA A 180 -17.59 -3.87 -11.83
CA ALA A 180 -17.93 -2.45 -11.73
C ALA A 180 -16.83 -1.63 -11.03
N ARG A 181 -15.96 -2.27 -10.26
CA ARG A 181 -14.83 -1.65 -9.55
C ARG A 181 -13.53 -1.62 -10.35
N LYS A 182 -13.38 -2.51 -11.34
CA LYS A 182 -12.20 -2.49 -12.24
C LYS A 182 -12.06 -1.12 -12.90
N GLU A 183 -10.84 -0.75 -13.23
CA GLU A 183 -10.54 0.52 -13.93
C GLU A 183 -11.33 0.63 -15.23
N MET A 184 -11.41 -0.47 -16.00
CA MET A 184 -12.12 -0.55 -17.28
C MET A 184 -13.22 -1.63 -17.25
N PRO A 185 -14.43 -1.32 -16.75
CA PRO A 185 -15.54 -2.26 -16.69
C PRO A 185 -15.88 -2.84 -18.07
N TRP A 186 -15.89 -4.18 -18.15
CA TRP A 186 -16.14 -4.97 -19.37
C TRP A 186 -15.21 -4.64 -20.55
N LEU A 187 -14.13 -3.90 -20.30
CA LEU A 187 -13.25 -3.34 -21.34
C LEU A 187 -14.02 -2.46 -22.35
N CYS A 188 -15.17 -1.91 -21.95
CA CYS A 188 -16.02 -1.05 -22.77
C CYS A 188 -16.13 0.36 -22.19
N CYS A 189 -16.14 0.50 -20.86
CA CYS A 189 -16.21 1.79 -20.18
C CYS A 189 -14.79 2.36 -19.99
N SER A 190 -14.65 3.70 -20.08
CA SER A 190 -13.35 4.37 -19.96
C SER A 190 -12.89 4.62 -18.51
N HIS A 191 -13.81 4.52 -17.54
CA HIS A 191 -13.54 4.77 -16.12
C HIS A 191 -14.32 3.79 -15.24
N PRO A 192 -13.91 3.57 -13.98
CA PRO A 192 -14.63 2.71 -13.04
C PRO A 192 -16.02 3.27 -12.72
N LEU A 193 -17.02 2.38 -12.67
CA LEU A 193 -18.38 2.73 -12.25
C LEU A 193 -18.45 3.01 -10.75
N LEU A 194 -17.70 2.23 -9.96
CA LEU A 194 -17.59 2.38 -8.51
C LEU A 194 -16.25 3.03 -8.16
N ARG A 195 -16.23 4.36 -8.15
CA ARG A 195 -15.02 5.15 -7.89
C ARG A 195 -14.60 5.06 -6.42
N SER A 196 -13.30 4.95 -6.18
CA SER A 196 -12.72 5.18 -4.84
C SER A 196 -12.69 6.69 -4.54
N ASN A 197 -12.73 7.05 -3.26
CA ASN A 197 -12.63 8.46 -2.85
C ASN A 197 -11.30 9.12 -3.27
N GLU A 198 -10.24 8.31 -3.39
CA GLU A 198 -8.89 8.75 -3.75
C GLU A 198 -8.69 8.94 -5.27
N TRP A 199 -9.64 8.50 -6.11
CA TRP A 199 -9.47 8.54 -7.56
C TRP A 199 -9.17 9.97 -8.08
N MET A 200 -9.80 10.99 -7.48
CA MET A 200 -9.63 12.41 -7.85
C MET A 200 -8.42 13.10 -7.21
N HIS A 201 -7.76 12.48 -6.22
CA HIS A 201 -6.64 13.12 -5.54
C HIS A 201 -5.35 12.89 -6.32
N PHE A 202 -4.59 13.96 -6.60
CA PHE A 202 -3.27 13.85 -7.25
C PHE A 202 -2.24 13.24 -6.28
N GLU A 203 -2.20 13.72 -5.04
CA GLU A 203 -1.40 13.15 -3.95
C GLU A 203 -2.30 12.79 -2.75
N VAL A 204 -2.07 11.61 -2.17
CA VAL A 204 -2.85 11.15 -1.02
C VAL A 204 -2.02 11.26 0.25
N LYS A 205 -2.58 11.93 1.26
CA LYS A 205 -1.93 12.19 2.55
C LYS A 205 -2.39 11.28 3.69
N GLU A 206 -3.47 10.53 3.48
CA GLU A 206 -4.11 9.69 4.51
C GLU A 206 -4.30 8.25 4.05
N ALA A 207 -4.42 7.33 5.01
CA ALA A 207 -4.78 5.94 4.75
C ALA A 207 -6.19 5.83 4.12
N PRO A 208 -6.42 4.83 3.24
CA PRO A 208 -7.65 4.76 2.46
C PRO A 208 -8.89 4.47 3.31
N LYS A 209 -9.90 5.33 3.27
CA LYS A 209 -11.10 5.22 4.12
C LYS A 209 -12.07 4.16 3.57
N VAL A 210 -12.67 3.37 4.46
CA VAL A 210 -13.61 2.30 4.06
C VAL A 210 -14.92 2.89 3.55
N ILE A 211 -15.29 2.56 2.31
CA ILE A 211 -16.50 3.06 1.63
C ILE A 211 -17.72 2.19 2.00
N VAL A 212 -18.93 2.74 1.94
CA VAL A 212 -20.19 2.00 2.22
C VAL A 212 -20.32 0.76 1.32
N ILE A 213 -19.93 0.85 0.05
CA ILE A 213 -19.95 -0.28 -0.88
C ILE A 213 -19.02 -1.41 -0.42
N GLU A 214 -17.84 -1.09 0.11
CA GLU A 214 -16.93 -2.10 0.64
C GLU A 214 -17.53 -2.80 1.86
N ARG A 215 -18.27 -2.07 2.71
CA ARG A 215 -19.01 -2.65 3.84
C ARG A 215 -20.12 -3.59 3.38
N LEU A 216 -20.89 -3.18 2.36
CA LEU A 216 -21.94 -4.01 1.76
C LEU A 216 -21.34 -5.27 1.12
N TYR A 217 -20.23 -5.13 0.38
CA TYR A 217 -19.50 -6.23 -0.23
C TYR A 217 -19.02 -7.25 0.82
N LEU A 218 -18.44 -6.77 1.92
CA LEU A 218 -18.03 -7.62 3.04
C LEU A 218 -19.22 -8.33 3.70
N LEU A 219 -20.33 -7.62 3.93
CA LEU A 219 -21.55 -8.20 4.52
C LEU A 219 -22.13 -9.31 3.63
N LEU A 220 -22.26 -9.06 2.33
CA LEU A 220 -22.75 -10.03 1.35
C LEU A 220 -21.84 -11.26 1.30
N ARG A 221 -20.51 -11.07 1.26
CA ARG A 221 -19.54 -12.16 1.27
C ARG A 221 -19.56 -12.95 2.57
N PHE A 222 -19.79 -12.28 3.71
CA PHE A 222 -19.96 -12.94 5.00
C PHE A 222 -21.21 -13.81 5.01
N PHE A 223 -22.34 -13.28 4.53
CA PHE A 223 -23.60 -14.01 4.41
C PHE A 223 -23.48 -15.22 3.46
N GLU A 224 -22.92 -15.01 2.28
CA GLU A 224 -22.70 -16.04 1.26
C GLU A 224 -21.86 -17.20 1.82
N ARG A 225 -20.71 -16.88 2.42
CA ARG A 225 -19.76 -17.88 2.91
C ARG A 225 -20.20 -18.60 4.18
N ASN A 226 -20.75 -17.88 5.15
CA ASN A 226 -21.01 -18.44 6.49
C ASN A 226 -22.46 -18.93 6.67
N VAL A 227 -23.39 -18.50 5.82
CA VAL A 227 -24.82 -18.88 5.93
C VAL A 227 -25.27 -19.63 4.69
N LEU A 228 -25.15 -19.03 3.50
CA LEU A 228 -25.74 -19.58 2.28
C LEU A 228 -25.10 -20.92 1.86
N TYR A 229 -23.77 -20.99 1.72
CA TYR A 229 -23.12 -22.24 1.31
C TYR A 229 -23.26 -23.38 2.32
N PRO A 230 -23.15 -23.17 3.65
CA PRO A 230 -23.45 -24.21 4.62
C PRO A 230 -24.89 -24.71 4.54
N VAL A 231 -25.88 -23.83 4.36
CA VAL A 231 -27.30 -24.23 4.20
C VAL A 231 -27.52 -25.04 2.93
N VAL A 232 -26.92 -24.62 1.81
CA VAL A 232 -26.94 -25.38 0.53
C VAL A 232 -26.30 -26.75 0.73
N CYS A 233 -25.18 -26.82 1.46
CA CYS A 233 -24.52 -28.09 1.75
C CYS A 233 -25.37 -29.02 2.60
N LEU A 234 -26.01 -28.49 3.66
CA LEU A 234 -26.89 -29.26 4.51
C LEU A 234 -28.05 -29.83 3.70
N CYS A 235 -28.72 -28.99 2.91
CA CYS A 235 -29.82 -29.43 2.03
C CYS A 235 -29.37 -30.55 1.08
N ALA A 236 -28.23 -30.37 0.39
CA ALA A 236 -27.68 -31.39 -0.52
C ALA A 236 -27.28 -32.70 0.19
N THR A 237 -26.76 -32.60 1.42
CA THR A 237 -26.33 -33.77 2.20
C THR A 237 -27.52 -34.54 2.73
N THR A 238 -28.53 -33.85 3.23
CA THR A 238 -29.76 -34.47 3.76
C THR A 238 -30.53 -35.21 2.66
N THR A 239 -30.62 -34.66 1.44
CA THR A 239 -31.30 -35.33 0.32
C THR A 239 -30.51 -36.48 -0.29
N SER A 240 -29.19 -36.34 -0.39
CA SER A 240 -28.35 -37.30 -1.12
C SER A 240 -27.85 -38.46 -0.24
N ALA A 241 -27.74 -38.28 1.08
CA ALA A 241 -27.21 -39.30 1.99
C ALA A 241 -27.96 -40.65 1.96
N PRO A 242 -29.29 -40.72 2.07
CA PRO A 242 -30.00 -42.01 2.08
C PRO A 242 -29.85 -42.78 0.75
N ALA A 243 -29.92 -42.09 -0.38
CA ALA A 243 -29.75 -42.69 -1.71
C ALA A 243 -28.33 -43.28 -1.91
N ILE A 244 -27.29 -42.58 -1.42
CA ILE A 244 -25.90 -43.04 -1.51
C ILE A 244 -25.66 -44.28 -0.61
N VAL A 245 -26.21 -44.30 0.60
CA VAL A 245 -26.03 -45.43 1.54
C VAL A 245 -26.75 -46.69 1.04
N CYS A 246 -27.94 -46.57 0.47
CA CYS A 246 -28.65 -47.69 -0.15
C CYS A 246 -27.86 -48.34 -1.30
N LYS A 247 -27.12 -47.56 -2.09
CA LYS A 247 -26.38 -48.05 -3.27
C LYS A 247 -24.99 -48.61 -2.94
N PHE A 248 -24.24 -47.95 -2.05
CA PHE A 248 -22.84 -48.28 -1.75
C PHE A 248 -22.66 -49.03 -0.41
N GLY A 249 -23.75 -49.36 0.28
CA GLY A 249 -23.77 -50.08 1.56
C GLY A 249 -23.27 -49.26 2.76
N ASN A 250 -23.36 -49.84 3.96
CA ASN A 250 -23.12 -49.15 5.24
C ASN A 250 -21.67 -48.72 5.47
N VAL A 251 -20.70 -49.31 4.78
CA VAL A 251 -19.27 -48.99 4.97
C VAL A 251 -18.82 -47.93 3.96
N GLY A 252 -19.22 -48.08 2.70
CA GLY A 252 -18.83 -47.19 1.59
C GLY A 252 -19.68 -45.93 1.48
N GLY A 253 -20.99 -46.03 1.73
CA GLY A 253 -21.92 -44.90 1.63
C GLY A 253 -21.55 -43.71 2.52
N PRO A 254 -21.36 -43.90 3.85
CA PRO A 254 -20.97 -42.82 4.76
C PRO A 254 -19.65 -42.14 4.38
N LEU A 255 -18.69 -42.91 3.84
CA LEU A 255 -17.39 -42.40 3.41
C LEU A 255 -17.54 -41.44 2.21
N ILE A 256 -18.35 -41.81 1.22
CA ILE A 256 -18.59 -41.01 0.02
C ILE A 256 -19.31 -39.70 0.39
N VAL A 257 -20.35 -39.78 1.23
CA VAL A 257 -21.09 -38.60 1.71
C VAL A 257 -20.14 -37.63 2.41
N LEU A 258 -19.26 -38.12 3.30
CA LEU A 258 -18.29 -37.29 4.00
C LEU A 258 -17.28 -36.63 3.05
N ILE A 259 -16.71 -37.39 2.11
CA ILE A 259 -15.73 -36.86 1.15
C ILE A 259 -16.35 -35.75 0.29
N CYS A 260 -17.55 -35.99 -0.26
CA CYS A 260 -18.23 -35.02 -1.12
C CYS A 260 -18.65 -33.77 -0.34
N SER A 261 -19.23 -33.93 0.85
CA SER A 261 -19.68 -32.81 1.69
C SER A 261 -18.50 -31.97 2.20
N LEU A 262 -17.43 -32.63 2.66
CA LEU A 262 -16.22 -31.95 3.12
C LEU A 262 -15.53 -31.21 1.97
N LYS A 263 -15.49 -31.80 0.76
CA LYS A 263 -14.94 -31.11 -0.43
C LYS A 263 -15.73 -29.85 -0.75
N MET A 264 -17.06 -29.94 -0.81
CA MET A 264 -17.92 -28.80 -1.14
C MET A 264 -17.76 -27.66 -0.14
N LEU A 265 -17.77 -27.95 1.17
CA LEU A 265 -17.59 -26.92 2.21
C LEU A 265 -16.18 -26.33 2.21
N ARG A 266 -15.14 -27.15 2.08
CA ARG A 266 -13.76 -26.64 2.00
C ARG A 266 -13.55 -25.76 0.77
N PHE A 267 -14.16 -26.11 -0.36
CA PHE A 267 -14.11 -25.29 -1.56
C PHE A 267 -14.86 -23.96 -1.36
N ALA A 268 -16.06 -23.98 -0.75
CA ALA A 268 -16.81 -22.77 -0.42
C ALA A 268 -16.05 -21.79 0.51
N PHE A 269 -15.34 -22.31 1.51
CA PHE A 269 -14.57 -21.48 2.45
C PHE A 269 -13.24 -20.96 1.89
N SER A 270 -12.60 -21.70 0.98
CA SER A 270 -11.24 -21.40 0.49
C SER A 270 -11.25 -20.70 -0.87
N ASP A 271 -12.15 -21.07 -1.79
CA ASP A 271 -12.28 -20.53 -3.16
C ASP A 271 -13.75 -20.16 -3.45
N THR A 272 -14.25 -19.18 -2.69
CA THR A 272 -15.60 -18.63 -2.84
C THR A 272 -15.92 -18.14 -4.27
N PRO A 273 -15.04 -17.42 -5.01
CA PRO A 273 -15.44 -16.84 -6.30
C PRO A 273 -15.73 -17.86 -7.39
N ARG A 274 -15.26 -19.11 -7.28
CA ARG A 274 -15.60 -20.16 -8.26
C ARG A 274 -16.84 -20.96 -7.88
N GLN A 275 -17.25 -20.90 -6.61
CA GLN A 275 -18.27 -21.79 -6.07
C GLN A 275 -19.66 -21.58 -6.71
N TYR A 276 -20.07 -20.32 -6.89
CA TYR A 276 -21.37 -20.03 -7.49
C TYR A 276 -21.47 -20.54 -8.93
N LEU A 277 -20.39 -20.45 -9.72
CA LEU A 277 -20.36 -20.99 -11.09
C LEU A 277 -20.46 -22.52 -11.09
N ILE A 278 -19.71 -23.20 -10.22
CA ILE A 278 -19.75 -24.66 -10.13
C ILE A 278 -21.16 -25.14 -9.76
N ILE A 279 -21.80 -24.54 -8.76
CA ILE A 279 -23.17 -24.91 -8.35
C ILE A 279 -24.15 -24.65 -9.49
N THR A 280 -24.08 -23.48 -10.12
CA THR A 280 -24.99 -23.08 -11.20
C THR A 280 -24.89 -24.02 -12.39
N PHE A 281 -23.67 -24.28 -12.87
CA PHE A 281 -23.45 -25.17 -14.01
C PHE A 281 -23.78 -26.63 -13.68
N THR A 282 -23.44 -27.12 -12.48
CA THR A 282 -23.83 -28.48 -12.05
C THR A 282 -25.35 -28.62 -12.08
N TYR A 283 -26.07 -27.63 -11.51
CA TYR A 283 -27.53 -27.65 -11.48
C TYR A 283 -28.14 -27.64 -12.89
N PHE A 284 -27.73 -26.72 -13.77
CA PHE A 284 -28.30 -26.64 -15.12
C PHE A 284 -27.94 -27.86 -15.98
N PHE A 285 -26.69 -28.32 -15.93
CA PHE A 285 -26.20 -29.43 -16.75
C PHE A 285 -26.91 -30.74 -16.43
N PHE A 286 -27.04 -31.09 -15.14
CA PHE A 286 -27.65 -32.36 -14.74
C PHE A 286 -29.18 -32.30 -14.70
N LYS A 287 -29.79 -31.12 -14.52
CA LYS A 287 -31.25 -30.98 -14.52
C LYS A 287 -31.87 -30.90 -15.91
N TYR A 288 -31.20 -30.28 -16.87
CA TYR A 288 -31.75 -30.03 -18.21
C TYR A 288 -31.03 -30.80 -19.33
N ASP A 289 -29.70 -30.78 -19.36
CA ASP A 289 -28.95 -31.30 -20.52
C ASP A 289 -28.67 -32.81 -20.43
N PHE A 290 -28.29 -33.32 -19.25
CA PHE A 290 -27.87 -34.71 -19.04
C PHE A 290 -28.53 -35.35 -17.81
N GLN A 291 -29.87 -35.44 -17.83
CA GLN A 291 -30.65 -36.05 -16.73
C GLN A 291 -30.36 -37.55 -16.53
N SER A 292 -29.98 -38.28 -17.58
CA SER A 292 -29.72 -39.73 -17.51
C SER A 292 -28.39 -40.11 -16.85
N ALA A 293 -27.46 -39.17 -16.69
CA ALA A 293 -26.16 -39.38 -16.05
C ALA A 293 -26.10 -38.88 -14.60
N SER A 294 -27.16 -38.21 -14.14
CA SER A 294 -27.30 -37.68 -12.78
C SER A 294 -27.55 -38.81 -11.79
N GLU A 295 -26.68 -38.94 -10.79
CA GLU A 295 -26.87 -39.88 -9.67
C GLU A 295 -27.41 -39.15 -8.44
N THR A 296 -26.60 -38.24 -7.89
CA THR A 296 -26.97 -37.35 -6.77
C THR A 296 -26.18 -36.06 -6.89
N PHE A 297 -26.77 -34.95 -6.46
CA PHE A 297 -26.14 -33.63 -6.55
C PHE A 297 -24.74 -33.57 -5.90
N LEU A 298 -24.51 -34.30 -4.78
CA LEU A 298 -23.20 -34.34 -4.12
C LEU A 298 -22.10 -35.01 -4.98
N ILE A 299 -22.42 -36.12 -5.66
CA ILE A 299 -21.48 -36.83 -6.54
C ILE A 299 -21.24 -36.02 -7.81
N ASP A 300 -22.31 -35.48 -8.37
CA ASP A 300 -22.29 -34.66 -9.58
C ASP A 300 -21.42 -33.40 -9.37
N TYR A 301 -21.63 -32.70 -8.25
CA TYR A 301 -20.79 -31.57 -7.84
C TYR A 301 -19.32 -31.98 -7.65
N PHE A 302 -19.04 -33.17 -7.08
CA PHE A 302 -17.67 -33.62 -6.87
C PHE A 302 -16.90 -33.76 -8.19
N PHE A 303 -17.49 -34.38 -9.22
CA PHE A 303 -16.84 -34.53 -10.52
C PHE A 303 -16.85 -33.22 -11.31
N PHE A 304 -17.98 -32.51 -11.32
CA PHE A 304 -18.12 -31.26 -12.06
C PHE A 304 -17.17 -30.18 -11.54
N SER A 305 -16.95 -30.09 -10.23
CA SER A 305 -15.96 -29.17 -9.65
C SER A 305 -14.53 -29.39 -10.17
N ILE A 306 -14.12 -30.65 -10.40
CA ILE A 306 -12.80 -30.97 -10.97
C ILE A 306 -12.75 -30.56 -12.44
N ILE A 307 -13.76 -30.95 -13.22
CA ILE A 307 -13.85 -30.64 -14.66
C ILE A 307 -13.84 -29.12 -14.86
N PHE A 308 -14.65 -28.39 -14.09
CA PHE A 308 -14.74 -26.94 -14.18
C PHE A 308 -13.42 -26.25 -13.85
N CYS A 309 -12.72 -26.65 -12.78
CA CYS A 309 -11.40 -26.09 -12.46
C CYS A 309 -10.39 -26.33 -13.59
N LYS A 310 -10.40 -27.52 -14.20
CA LYS A 310 -9.52 -27.87 -15.32
C LYS A 310 -9.89 -27.12 -16.59
N PHE A 311 -11.18 -26.86 -16.82
CA PHE A 311 -11.66 -26.03 -17.91
C PHE A 311 -11.21 -24.56 -17.74
N CYS A 312 -11.27 -24.00 -16.52
CA CYS A 312 -10.73 -22.67 -16.26
C CYS A 312 -9.22 -22.58 -16.53
N ASP A 313 -8.44 -23.60 -16.12
CA ASP A 313 -7.01 -23.67 -16.42
C ASP A 313 -6.75 -23.74 -17.93
N PHE A 314 -7.58 -24.51 -18.66
CA PHE A 314 -7.52 -24.58 -20.11
C PHE A 314 -7.79 -23.22 -20.77
N MET A 315 -8.82 -22.50 -20.33
CA MET A 315 -9.15 -21.17 -20.85
C MET A 315 -8.03 -20.14 -20.63
N LEU A 316 -7.36 -20.19 -19.47
CA LEU A 316 -6.21 -19.32 -19.20
C LEU A 316 -5.02 -19.59 -20.14
N LYS A 317 -4.78 -20.87 -20.46
CA LYS A 317 -3.74 -21.29 -21.41
C LYS A 317 -4.07 -20.89 -22.84
N LEU A 318 -5.33 -21.06 -23.24
CA LEU A 318 -5.81 -20.67 -24.56
C LEU A 318 -5.69 -19.15 -24.74
N ASN A 319 -6.06 -18.36 -23.72
CA ASN A 319 -5.86 -16.92 -23.73
C ASN A 319 -4.37 -16.57 -23.89
N PHE A 320 -3.48 -17.21 -23.14
CA PHE A 320 -2.04 -17.01 -23.28
C PHE A 320 -1.52 -17.31 -24.70
N ILE A 321 -1.91 -18.44 -25.29
CA ILE A 321 -1.52 -18.83 -26.66
C ILE A 321 -2.00 -17.78 -27.67
N ILE A 322 -3.27 -17.38 -27.58
CA ILE A 322 -3.90 -16.42 -28.50
C ILE A 322 -3.22 -15.06 -28.39
N THR A 323 -3.00 -14.56 -27.17
CA THR A 323 -2.30 -13.29 -26.94
C THR A 323 -0.89 -13.32 -27.51
N TYR A 324 -0.15 -14.41 -27.31
CA TYR A 324 1.25 -14.52 -27.72
C TYR A 324 1.43 -14.67 -29.25
N ILE A 325 0.46 -15.26 -29.97
CA ILE A 325 0.54 -15.54 -31.42
C ILE A 325 -0.05 -14.41 -32.29
N ALA A 326 -0.65 -13.38 -31.69
CA ALA A 326 -1.36 -12.27 -32.34
C ALA A 326 -0.84 -11.89 -33.75
N PRO A 327 -1.67 -11.93 -34.82
CA PRO A 327 -1.21 -11.71 -36.19
C PRO A 327 -0.78 -10.27 -36.49
N TRP A 328 -1.26 -9.27 -35.75
CA TRP A 328 -0.81 -7.88 -35.86
C TRP A 328 0.48 -7.60 -35.07
N GLN A 329 1.10 -8.63 -34.49
CA GLN A 329 2.32 -8.53 -33.69
C GLN A 329 3.38 -9.44 -34.32
N ILE A 330 4.09 -8.84 -35.26
CA ILE A 330 5.25 -9.47 -35.87
C ILE A 330 6.39 -9.39 -34.84
N THR A 331 6.51 -10.42 -34.01
CA THR A 331 7.59 -10.55 -33.01
C THR A 331 8.96 -10.82 -33.66
N TRP A 332 8.99 -11.09 -34.97
CA TRP A 332 10.19 -11.40 -35.76
C TRP A 332 10.16 -10.64 -37.09
N GLY A 333 11.20 -9.89 -37.45
CA GLY A 333 11.31 -9.21 -38.76
C GLY A 333 11.38 -10.13 -40.00
N SER A 334 10.92 -11.38 -39.89
CA SER A 334 10.94 -12.41 -40.94
C SER A 334 9.57 -12.54 -41.60
N ALA A 335 9.54 -12.35 -42.93
CA ALA A 335 8.34 -12.48 -43.76
C ALA A 335 7.71 -13.89 -43.74
N PHE A 336 8.48 -14.92 -43.39
CA PHE A 336 7.99 -16.30 -43.29
C PHE A 336 7.08 -16.50 -42.07
N HIS A 337 7.40 -15.88 -40.93
CA HIS A 337 6.58 -15.96 -39.72
C HIS A 337 5.30 -15.12 -39.83
N ALA A 338 5.37 -13.98 -40.52
CA ALA A 338 4.18 -13.19 -40.87
C ALA A 338 3.18 -13.97 -41.75
N PHE A 339 3.67 -14.89 -42.58
CA PHE A 339 2.82 -15.75 -43.41
C PHE A 339 2.30 -16.98 -42.65
N ALA A 340 3.06 -17.56 -41.70
CA ALA A 340 2.68 -18.75 -40.95
C ALA A 340 1.79 -18.46 -39.71
N GLN A 341 1.94 -17.31 -39.05
CA GLN A 341 1.13 -16.92 -37.87
C GLN A 341 -0.39 -16.95 -38.13
N PRO A 342 -0.91 -16.44 -39.26
CA PRO A 342 -2.34 -16.52 -39.59
C PRO A 342 -2.87 -17.96 -39.70
N PHE A 343 -2.07 -18.89 -40.25
CA PHE A 343 -2.46 -20.30 -40.40
C PHE A 343 -2.43 -21.08 -39.08
N ILE A 344 -1.59 -20.67 -38.12
CA ILE A 344 -1.54 -21.23 -36.76
C ILE A 344 -2.67 -20.66 -35.88
N CYS A 345 -3.02 -19.38 -36.07
CA CYS A 345 -3.95 -18.63 -35.21
C CYS A 345 -5.44 -18.90 -35.47
N LEU A 346 -5.80 -19.42 -36.65
CA LEU A 346 -7.18 -19.79 -36.98
C LEU A 346 -7.47 -21.22 -36.48
N PRO A 347 -8.33 -21.41 -35.45
CA PRO A 347 -8.57 -22.71 -34.83
C PRO A 347 -9.30 -23.72 -35.73
N LEU A 348 -9.69 -23.31 -36.94
CA LEU A 348 -10.59 -24.07 -37.83
C LEU A 348 -9.94 -24.57 -39.13
N THR A 349 -8.68 -24.25 -39.45
CA THR A 349 -8.16 -24.48 -40.82
C THR A 349 -6.86 -25.27 -40.97
N CYS A 350 -6.08 -25.60 -39.92
CA CYS A 350 -4.80 -26.32 -40.11
C CYS A 350 -4.49 -27.38 -39.03
N ALA A 351 -3.86 -28.49 -39.44
CA ALA A 351 -3.46 -29.60 -38.57
C ALA A 351 -2.54 -29.18 -37.40
N ASP A 352 -1.75 -28.12 -37.56
CA ASP A 352 -0.89 -27.56 -36.50
C ASP A 352 -1.69 -26.94 -35.35
N SER A 353 -2.89 -26.40 -35.62
CA SER A 353 -3.78 -25.84 -34.60
C SER A 353 -4.42 -26.93 -33.72
N ALA A 354 -4.74 -28.09 -34.31
CA ALA A 354 -5.24 -29.24 -33.58
C ALA A 354 -4.19 -29.81 -32.60
N MET A 355 -2.92 -29.80 -32.98
CA MET A 355 -1.82 -30.22 -32.11
C MET A 355 -1.67 -29.27 -30.90
N LEU A 356 -1.72 -27.95 -31.11
CA LEU A 356 -1.66 -26.97 -30.01
C LEU A 356 -2.86 -27.11 -29.05
N PHE A 357 -4.07 -27.32 -29.58
CA PHE A 357 -5.26 -27.55 -28.77
C PHE A 357 -5.17 -28.85 -27.97
N LEU A 358 -4.74 -29.95 -28.59
CA LEU A 358 -4.51 -31.23 -27.92
C LEU A 358 -3.46 -31.08 -26.82
N GLN A 359 -2.37 -30.39 -27.12
CA GLN A 359 -1.30 -30.13 -26.17
C GLN A 359 -1.77 -29.24 -25.01
N ALA A 360 -2.56 -28.19 -25.28
CA ALA A 360 -3.17 -27.36 -24.25
C ALA A 360 -4.14 -28.16 -23.37
N THR A 361 -4.89 -29.10 -23.95
CA THR A 361 -5.79 -30.01 -23.24
C THR A 361 -5.01 -30.96 -22.32
N VAL A 362 -4.01 -31.66 -22.86
CA VAL A 362 -3.11 -32.54 -22.07
C VAL A 362 -2.44 -31.74 -20.95
N SER A 363 -1.99 -30.53 -21.28
CA SER A 363 -1.37 -29.63 -20.32
C SER A 363 -2.34 -29.21 -19.22
N ALA A 364 -3.61 -28.92 -19.53
CA ALA A 364 -4.64 -28.57 -18.55
C ALA A 364 -4.95 -29.75 -17.61
N ILE A 365 -5.06 -30.97 -18.14
CA ILE A 365 -5.29 -32.20 -17.35
C ILE A 365 -4.19 -32.36 -16.30
N PHE A 366 -2.93 -32.31 -16.71
CA PHE A 366 -1.78 -32.46 -15.81
C PHE A 366 -1.35 -31.17 -15.09
N SER A 367 -2.03 -30.04 -15.35
CA SER A 367 -1.66 -28.71 -14.85
C SER A 367 -0.18 -28.34 -15.10
N THR A 368 0.40 -28.83 -16.20
CA THR A 368 1.76 -28.47 -16.64
C THR A 368 1.78 -27.06 -17.23
N PRO A 369 2.87 -26.30 -17.15
CA PRO A 369 2.97 -25.05 -17.88
C PRO A 369 3.26 -25.28 -19.38
N LEU A 370 2.76 -24.39 -20.24
CA LEU A 370 3.10 -24.34 -21.65
C LEU A 370 4.20 -23.31 -21.85
N ASN A 371 5.33 -23.70 -22.44
CA ASN A 371 6.44 -22.79 -22.68
C ASN A 371 6.63 -22.50 -24.18
N PRO A 372 6.80 -21.23 -24.57
CA PRO A 372 7.16 -20.89 -25.95
C PRO A 372 8.61 -21.31 -26.22
N PHE A 373 8.84 -22.08 -27.27
CA PHE A 373 10.17 -22.59 -27.58
C PHE A 373 11.06 -21.47 -28.15
N LEU A 374 12.14 -21.10 -27.44
CA LEU A 374 13.06 -20.03 -27.85
C LEU A 374 12.36 -18.69 -28.19
N GLY A 375 11.20 -18.44 -27.57
CA GLY A 375 10.37 -17.28 -27.88
C GLY A 375 9.59 -17.33 -29.20
N SER A 376 9.55 -18.48 -29.88
CA SER A 376 8.74 -18.72 -31.09
C SER A 376 7.24 -18.95 -30.78
N ALA A 377 6.42 -18.99 -31.84
CA ALA A 377 4.99 -19.31 -31.76
C ALA A 377 4.69 -20.81 -31.50
N ILE A 378 5.72 -21.65 -31.37
CA ILE A 378 5.58 -23.07 -31.06
C ILE A 378 5.63 -23.24 -29.54
N PHE A 379 4.60 -23.86 -28.97
CA PHE A 379 4.54 -24.17 -27.55
C PHE A 379 4.93 -25.63 -27.31
N PHE A 380 5.67 -25.90 -26.23
CA PHE A 380 5.87 -27.26 -25.71
C PHE A 380 5.24 -27.42 -24.32
N THR A 381 4.96 -28.68 -23.94
CA THR A 381 4.55 -29.02 -22.59
C THR A 381 5.77 -29.14 -21.72
N SER A 382 5.82 -28.35 -20.65
CA SER A 382 6.88 -28.48 -19.65
C SER A 382 6.53 -29.57 -18.63
N TYR A 383 7.46 -29.82 -17.72
CA TYR A 383 7.28 -30.76 -16.61
C TYR A 383 6.18 -30.27 -15.64
N VAL A 384 5.51 -31.22 -14.97
CA VAL A 384 4.52 -30.91 -13.92
C VAL A 384 5.19 -30.12 -12.81
N ARG A 385 4.62 -28.96 -12.46
CA ARG A 385 5.14 -28.10 -11.40
C ARG A 385 4.04 -27.70 -10.42
N PRO A 386 4.33 -27.70 -9.11
CA PRO A 386 3.43 -27.14 -8.12
C PRO A 386 3.20 -25.64 -8.36
N VAL A 387 2.15 -25.11 -7.74
CA VAL A 387 1.82 -23.67 -7.79
C VAL A 387 2.89 -22.84 -7.08
N LYS A 388 3.45 -23.35 -5.98
CA LYS A 388 4.70 -22.82 -5.45
C LYS A 388 5.83 -23.26 -6.40
N PHE A 389 6.64 -22.31 -6.86
CA PHE A 389 7.83 -22.66 -7.60
C PHE A 389 8.81 -23.41 -6.67
N TRP A 390 9.68 -24.27 -7.20
CA TRP A 390 10.70 -24.95 -6.38
C TRP A 390 11.74 -23.93 -5.93
N GLU A 391 11.38 -23.16 -4.92
CA GLU A 391 12.17 -22.10 -4.33
C GLU A 391 13.09 -22.70 -3.29
N ARG A 392 14.33 -22.22 -3.25
CA ARG A 392 15.16 -22.34 -2.06
C ARG A 392 14.47 -21.48 -1.00
N ASP A 393 14.20 -22.00 0.19
CA ASP A 393 13.64 -21.16 1.26
C ASP A 393 14.65 -20.05 1.56
N TYR A 394 14.35 -18.85 1.05
CA TYR A 394 15.19 -17.66 1.22
C TYR A 394 15.02 -17.16 2.65
N ASN A 395 15.76 -17.75 3.59
CA ASN A 395 16.12 -17.05 4.81
C ASN A 395 17.20 -16.04 4.43
N THR A 396 16.77 -14.87 3.96
CA THR A 396 17.66 -13.76 3.58
C THR A 396 18.36 -13.24 4.83
N LYS A 397 19.47 -13.89 5.23
CA LYS A 397 20.49 -13.21 6.03
C LYS A 397 21.17 -12.21 5.10
N ARG A 398 21.00 -10.93 5.39
CA ARG A 398 21.57 -9.84 4.61
C ARG A 398 23.09 -10.00 4.57
N VAL A 399 23.62 -9.75 3.39
CA VAL A 399 25.04 -9.75 3.05
C VAL A 399 25.57 -8.37 3.50
N ASP A 400 25.86 -8.23 4.79
CA ASP A 400 26.42 -7.01 5.39
C ASP A 400 27.95 -7.05 5.40
N HIS A 401 28.62 -5.91 5.60
CA HIS A 401 30.09 -5.88 5.78
C HIS A 401 30.59 -6.77 6.92
N THR A 402 29.72 -7.08 7.89
CA THR A 402 30.00 -8.00 9.01
C THR A 402 29.85 -9.48 8.64
N ASN A 403 29.03 -9.79 7.62
CA ASN A 403 28.66 -11.16 7.23
C ASN A 403 29.23 -11.59 5.86
N THR A 404 29.83 -10.66 5.11
CA THR A 404 30.47 -10.88 3.82
C THR A 404 31.91 -11.34 3.98
N ARG A 405 32.36 -12.26 3.12
CA ARG A 405 33.79 -12.61 3.08
C ARG A 405 34.59 -11.39 2.60
N LEU A 406 35.75 -11.14 3.19
CA LEU A 406 36.65 -10.06 2.79
C LEU A 406 36.96 -10.08 1.28
N ALA A 407 37.06 -11.27 0.67
CA ALA A 407 37.27 -11.42 -0.78
C ALA A 407 36.14 -10.80 -1.63
N SER A 408 34.87 -10.98 -1.23
CA SER A 408 33.73 -10.34 -1.92
C SER A 408 33.67 -8.82 -1.69
N GLN A 409 34.25 -8.32 -0.60
CA GLN A 409 34.41 -6.87 -0.37
C GLN A 409 35.54 -6.28 -1.22
N LEU A 410 36.60 -7.06 -1.45
CA LEU A 410 37.77 -6.65 -2.24
C LEU A 410 37.49 -6.65 -3.75
N GLU A 411 36.62 -7.55 -4.21
CA GLU A 411 36.24 -7.68 -5.63
C GLU A 411 35.38 -6.52 -6.18
N ARG A 412 35.07 -5.47 -5.38
CA ARG A 412 34.40 -4.21 -5.79
C ARG A 412 33.47 -4.39 -7.01
N ASN A 413 32.31 -4.99 -6.80
CA ASN A 413 31.20 -4.87 -7.74
C ASN A 413 30.32 -3.69 -7.27
N PRO A 414 30.57 -2.43 -7.69
CA PRO A 414 29.83 -1.27 -7.21
C PRO A 414 28.31 -1.38 -7.39
N GLY A 415 27.83 -2.10 -8.42
CA GLY A 415 26.39 -2.36 -8.61
C GLY A 415 25.76 -3.37 -7.62
N ALA A 416 26.55 -4.16 -6.88
CA ALA A 416 26.01 -5.10 -5.89
C ALA A 416 25.57 -4.40 -4.60
N ASP A 417 26.27 -3.31 -4.22
CA ASP A 417 25.96 -2.54 -3.02
C ASP A 417 24.68 -1.71 -3.22
N ASP A 418 24.50 -1.08 -4.38
CA ASP A 418 23.25 -0.37 -4.73
C ASP A 418 22.02 -1.28 -4.70
N ASN A 419 22.14 -2.50 -5.21
CA ASN A 419 21.06 -3.49 -5.16
C ASN A 419 20.73 -3.92 -3.72
N ASN A 420 21.74 -4.09 -2.87
CA ASN A 420 21.52 -4.41 -1.45
C ASN A 420 20.82 -3.27 -0.71
N LEU A 421 21.18 -2.01 -1.01
CA LEU A 421 20.55 -0.83 -0.44
C LEU A 421 19.09 -0.72 -0.85
N ASN A 422 18.82 -0.91 -2.14
CA ASN A 422 17.47 -0.87 -2.71
C ASN A 422 16.55 -1.99 -2.18
N SER A 423 17.12 -3.13 -1.76
CA SER A 423 16.37 -4.25 -1.21
C SER A 423 15.57 -3.90 0.06
N ILE A 424 16.02 -2.90 0.84
CA ILE A 424 15.36 -2.52 2.10
C ILE A 424 13.96 -1.95 1.88
N PHE A 425 13.75 -1.23 0.77
CA PHE A 425 12.46 -0.65 0.45
C PHE A 425 11.43 -1.74 0.17
N TYR A 426 11.85 -2.80 -0.53
CA TYR A 426 11.03 -3.97 -0.76
C TYR A 426 10.81 -4.81 0.51
N GLU A 427 11.78 -4.86 1.42
CA GLU A 427 11.59 -5.46 2.75
C GLU A 427 10.51 -4.71 3.55
N HIS A 428 10.60 -3.38 3.63
CA HIS A 428 9.59 -2.54 4.27
C HIS A 428 8.22 -2.70 3.60
N LEU A 429 8.16 -2.66 2.26
CA LEU A 429 6.95 -2.89 1.47
C LEU A 429 6.31 -4.25 1.79
N THR A 430 7.14 -5.29 1.94
CA THR A 430 6.67 -6.64 2.30
C THR A 430 6.04 -6.66 3.68
N ARG A 431 6.62 -5.94 4.67
CA ARG A 431 6.04 -5.83 6.03
C ARG A 431 4.73 -5.06 6.02
N SER A 432 4.65 -3.95 5.26
CA SER A 432 3.42 -3.19 5.09
C SER A 432 2.31 -4.04 4.46
N LEU A 433 2.61 -4.78 3.38
CA LEU A 433 1.68 -5.72 2.78
C LEU A 433 1.30 -6.88 3.71
N GLN A 434 2.23 -7.35 4.54
CA GLN A 434 1.90 -8.39 5.53
C GLN A 434 0.80 -7.92 6.49
N HIS A 435 0.80 -6.64 6.85
CA HIS A 435 -0.24 -6.05 7.68
C HIS A 435 -1.58 -5.82 6.94
N SER A 436 -1.56 -5.33 5.69
CA SER A 436 -2.76 -4.88 4.98
C SER A 436 -3.37 -5.86 3.97
N LEU A 437 -2.56 -6.70 3.30
CA LEU A 437 -2.95 -7.41 2.08
C LEU A 437 -4.20 -8.29 2.26
N CYS A 438 -4.25 -9.11 3.32
CA CYS A 438 -5.40 -9.99 3.53
C CYS A 438 -6.70 -9.19 3.72
N GLY A 439 -6.65 -8.08 4.46
CA GLY A 439 -7.79 -7.19 4.67
C GLY A 439 -8.25 -6.52 3.37
N ASP A 440 -7.30 -5.99 2.58
CA ASP A 440 -7.57 -5.32 1.31
C ASP A 440 -8.15 -6.27 0.25
N LEU A 441 -7.65 -7.50 0.20
CA LEU A 441 -8.21 -8.57 -0.64
C LEU A 441 -9.63 -8.94 -0.17
N MET A 442 -9.88 -8.99 1.14
CA MET A 442 -11.23 -9.24 1.66
C MET A 442 -12.23 -8.14 1.32
N LEU A 443 -11.78 -6.87 1.37
CA LEU A 443 -12.52 -5.68 0.94
C LEU A 443 -12.75 -5.62 -0.58
N GLY A 444 -12.14 -6.52 -1.34
CA GLY A 444 -12.26 -6.58 -2.80
C GLY A 444 -11.53 -5.42 -3.49
N ARG A 445 -10.50 -4.84 -2.86
CA ARG A 445 -9.71 -3.74 -3.45
C ARG A 445 -8.96 -4.20 -4.70
N TRP A 446 -8.40 -5.42 -4.71
CA TRP A 446 -7.71 -6.01 -5.87
C TRP A 446 -8.62 -6.89 -6.75
N GLY A 447 -9.95 -6.64 -6.73
CA GLY A 447 -10.90 -7.41 -7.53
C GLY A 447 -10.93 -8.91 -7.17
N THR A 448 -11.13 -9.77 -8.17
CA THR A 448 -11.16 -11.23 -7.98
C THR A 448 -9.73 -11.79 -7.95
N TYR A 449 -9.42 -12.55 -6.91
CA TYR A 449 -8.13 -13.20 -6.72
C TYR A 449 -8.32 -14.69 -6.50
N THR A 450 -7.39 -15.49 -7.02
CA THR A 450 -7.34 -16.93 -6.82
C THR A 450 -5.92 -17.39 -6.48
N GLN A 451 -5.80 -18.63 -6.00
CA GLN A 451 -4.50 -19.22 -5.69
C GLN A 451 -3.63 -19.33 -6.97
N GLY A 452 -2.40 -18.84 -6.90
CA GLY A 452 -1.44 -18.81 -8.03
C GLY A 452 -1.53 -17.57 -8.91
N ASP A 453 -2.37 -16.58 -8.57
CA ASP A 453 -2.43 -15.32 -9.31
C ASP A 453 -1.19 -14.47 -9.04
N CYS A 454 -0.70 -13.79 -10.09
CA CYS A 454 0.45 -12.88 -10.04
C CYS A 454 -0.03 -11.44 -10.31
N PHE A 455 0.38 -10.52 -9.44
CA PHE A 455 0.10 -9.10 -9.55
C PHE A 455 1.40 -8.33 -9.70
N ILE A 456 1.41 -7.31 -10.56
CA ILE A 456 2.49 -6.35 -10.65
C ILE A 456 2.00 -5.06 -10.00
N MET A 457 2.74 -4.59 -9.01
CA MET A 457 2.58 -3.26 -8.42
C MET A 457 3.62 -2.36 -9.06
N ALA A 458 3.15 -1.33 -9.76
CA ALA A 458 4.00 -0.32 -10.38
C ALA A 458 3.74 1.04 -9.74
N SER A 459 4.81 1.72 -9.34
CA SER A 459 4.84 3.11 -8.88
C SER A 459 5.99 3.81 -9.61
N ASP A 460 6.12 5.13 -9.47
CA ASP A 460 7.05 5.93 -10.27
C ASP A 460 8.51 5.44 -10.19
N TYR A 461 8.94 4.91 -9.04
CA TYR A 461 10.29 4.38 -8.81
C TYR A 461 10.34 2.91 -8.38
N LEU A 462 9.20 2.30 -8.06
CA LEU A 462 9.13 0.97 -7.45
C LEU A 462 8.28 0.03 -8.29
N ASN A 463 8.89 -1.09 -8.70
CA ASN A 463 8.21 -2.14 -9.43
C ASN A 463 8.35 -3.45 -8.66
N ALA A 464 7.23 -4.06 -8.28
CA ALA A 464 7.23 -5.31 -7.52
C ALA A 464 6.23 -6.32 -8.10
N LEU A 465 6.63 -7.59 -8.16
CA LEU A 465 5.74 -8.70 -8.48
C LEU A 465 5.30 -9.39 -7.19
N VAL A 466 4.00 -9.44 -6.96
CA VAL A 466 3.35 -10.13 -5.83
C VAL A 466 2.69 -11.41 -6.33
N HIS A 467 3.15 -12.55 -5.84
CA HIS A 467 2.60 -13.86 -6.17
C HIS A 467 1.79 -14.41 -5.00
N ILE A 468 0.51 -14.72 -5.22
CA ILE A 468 -0.37 -15.32 -4.21
C ILE A 468 -0.21 -16.84 -4.25
N ILE A 469 0.36 -17.42 -3.20
CA ILE A 469 0.71 -18.85 -3.16
C ILE A 469 -0.39 -19.68 -2.51
N GLU A 470 -0.94 -19.18 -1.40
CA GLU A 470 -2.01 -19.85 -0.65
C GLU A 470 -3.09 -18.84 -0.27
N VAL A 471 -4.34 -19.23 -0.47
CA VAL A 471 -5.52 -18.50 -0.01
C VAL A 471 -6.30 -19.43 0.90
N GLY A 472 -6.63 -18.96 2.09
CA GLY A 472 -7.51 -19.64 3.03
C GLY A 472 -8.52 -18.67 3.65
N ASN A 473 -9.29 -19.16 4.62
CA ASN A 473 -10.31 -18.36 5.26
C ASN A 473 -9.68 -17.31 6.19
N GLY A 474 -9.55 -16.07 5.70
CA GLY A 474 -8.95 -14.96 6.42
C GLY A 474 -7.42 -15.08 6.57
N LEU A 475 -6.76 -15.84 5.70
CA LEU A 475 -5.30 -15.92 5.58
C LEU A 475 -4.91 -15.86 4.11
N VAL A 476 -3.82 -15.18 3.81
CA VAL A 476 -3.20 -15.17 2.49
C VAL A 476 -1.69 -15.29 2.65
N THR A 477 -1.10 -16.30 2.02
CA THR A 477 0.35 -16.46 1.92
C THR A 477 0.80 -15.94 0.57
N PHE A 478 1.70 -14.97 0.57
CA PHE A 478 2.22 -14.35 -0.63
C PHE A 478 3.74 -14.28 -0.61
N GLN A 479 4.29 -13.95 -1.77
CA GLN A 479 5.70 -13.67 -1.94
C GLN A 479 5.87 -12.44 -2.81
N LEU A 480 6.74 -11.53 -2.38
CA LEU A 480 7.07 -10.31 -3.08
C LEU A 480 8.45 -10.43 -3.72
N ARG A 481 8.53 -10.08 -4.99
CA ARG A 481 9.77 -9.98 -5.76
C ARG A 481 9.95 -8.53 -6.20
N GLY A 482 10.97 -7.87 -5.68
CA GLY A 482 11.34 -6.50 -6.04
C GLY A 482 12.15 -6.49 -7.33
N LEU A 483 11.74 -5.67 -8.30
CA LEU A 483 12.44 -5.45 -9.56
C LEU A 483 13.39 -4.26 -9.46
N GLU A 484 14.20 -4.04 -10.49
CA GLU A 484 15.11 -2.91 -10.55
C GLU A 484 14.39 -1.56 -10.59
N PHE A 485 14.92 -0.58 -9.83
CA PHE A 485 14.42 0.80 -9.79
C PHE A 485 14.59 1.51 -11.15
N ARG A 486 15.74 1.26 -11.80
CA ARG A 486 16.03 1.66 -13.18
C ARG A 486 16.32 0.41 -13.99
N GLY A 487 15.32 -0.04 -14.73
CA GLY A 487 15.46 -1.18 -15.62
C GLY A 487 16.13 -0.80 -16.94
N THR A 488 16.43 -1.81 -17.76
CA THR A 488 16.82 -1.61 -19.16
C THR A 488 15.77 -0.79 -19.91
N TYR A 489 16.15 -0.16 -21.03
CA TYR A 489 15.22 0.61 -21.87
C TYR A 489 13.98 -0.19 -22.30
N CYS A 490 14.12 -1.51 -22.53
CA CYS A 490 12.99 -2.38 -22.86
C CYS A 490 12.06 -2.61 -21.65
N GLN A 491 12.61 -2.72 -20.44
CA GLN A 491 11.82 -2.77 -19.22
C GLN A 491 11.10 -1.45 -18.98
N GLN A 492 11.75 -0.31 -19.21
CA GLN A 492 11.12 0.99 -19.07
C GLN A 492 9.94 1.16 -20.03
N ARG A 493 10.05 0.71 -21.28
CA ARG A 493 8.93 0.70 -22.24
C ARG A 493 7.75 -0.19 -21.80
N GLU A 494 8.00 -1.28 -21.08
CA GLU A 494 6.95 -2.13 -20.50
C GLU A 494 6.28 -1.46 -19.30
N VAL A 495 7.06 -0.80 -18.44
CA VAL A 495 6.55 0.00 -17.31
C VAL A 495 5.75 1.21 -17.80
N GLU A 496 6.22 1.91 -18.83
CA GLU A 496 5.49 2.97 -19.53
C GLU A 496 4.18 2.45 -20.09
N ALA A 497 4.16 1.28 -20.73
CA ALA A 497 2.92 0.69 -21.25
C ALA A 497 1.89 0.36 -20.16
N ILE A 498 2.35 0.05 -18.95
CA ILE A 498 1.48 -0.15 -17.78
C ILE A 498 1.00 1.18 -17.21
N THR A 499 1.79 2.26 -17.36
CA THR A 499 1.60 3.56 -16.69
C THR A 499 0.82 4.57 -17.56
N GLU A 500 1.02 4.53 -18.88
CA GLU A 500 0.26 5.29 -19.87
C GLU A 500 -1.22 4.88 -19.84
N GLY A 501 -2.12 5.87 -19.86
CA GLY A 501 -3.56 5.64 -19.93
C GLY A 501 -3.99 5.16 -21.32
N VAL A 502 -5.18 4.56 -21.44
CA VAL A 502 -5.72 4.08 -22.72
C VAL A 502 -6.29 5.22 -23.59
N GLU A 503 -6.18 6.47 -23.13
CA GLU A 503 -6.84 7.64 -23.69
C GLU A 503 -6.24 8.09 -25.05
N ASP A 504 -5.03 7.63 -25.42
CA ASP A 504 -4.36 8.04 -26.67
C ASP A 504 -4.78 7.24 -27.94
N ASN A 505 -5.73 6.30 -27.82
CA ASN A 505 -6.12 5.39 -28.91
C ASN A 505 -7.41 5.80 -29.65
N ASP A 506 -7.49 7.04 -30.12
CA ASP A 506 -8.67 7.57 -30.85
C ASP A 506 -8.86 7.02 -32.27
N ARG A 507 -7.87 6.31 -32.82
CA ARG A 507 -7.85 5.96 -34.25
C ARG A 507 -8.34 4.54 -34.49
N TYR A 508 -9.35 4.37 -35.35
CA TYR A 508 -9.67 3.08 -35.97
C TYR A 508 -9.55 3.23 -37.49
N CYS A 509 -8.47 2.69 -38.06
CA CYS A 509 -8.28 2.50 -39.51
C CYS A 509 -8.85 3.64 -40.39
N CYS A 510 -8.15 4.78 -40.49
CA CYS A 510 -8.47 5.94 -41.35
C CYS A 510 -9.83 6.63 -41.12
N PHE A 511 -10.68 6.16 -40.20
CA PHE A 511 -11.96 6.77 -39.85
C PHE A 511 -11.92 7.25 -38.38
N GLU A 512 -12.55 8.39 -38.13
CA GLU A 512 -12.82 8.91 -36.77
C GLU A 512 -14.30 8.69 -36.44
N PRO A 513 -14.74 7.45 -36.14
CA PRO A 513 -16.03 7.28 -35.50
C PRO A 513 -15.88 7.84 -34.08
N GLY A 514 -16.50 8.99 -33.82
CA GLY A 514 -16.56 9.56 -32.48
C GLY A 514 -17.05 8.51 -31.47
N HIS A 515 -16.45 8.47 -30.28
CA HIS A 515 -16.88 7.58 -29.21
C HIS A 515 -17.88 8.29 -28.29
N LEU A 516 -18.77 7.51 -27.65
CA LEU A 516 -19.67 8.06 -26.63
C LEU A 516 -18.84 8.56 -25.42
N PRO A 517 -19.26 9.63 -24.73
CA PRO A 517 -18.60 10.06 -23.51
C PRO A 517 -18.64 8.92 -22.47
N HIS A 518 -17.51 8.68 -21.81
CA HIS A 518 -17.29 7.59 -20.84
C HIS A 518 -17.19 6.16 -21.41
N PHE A 519 -17.18 5.98 -22.73
CA PHE A 519 -16.89 4.70 -23.38
C PHE A 519 -15.51 4.71 -24.05
N LEU A 520 -14.85 3.56 -24.05
CA LEU A 520 -13.62 3.33 -24.80
C LEU A 520 -13.89 3.38 -26.31
N SER A 521 -12.89 3.81 -27.07
CA SER A 521 -12.88 3.61 -28.52
C SER A 521 -12.88 2.11 -28.84
N LEU A 522 -13.46 1.73 -29.98
CA LEU A 522 -13.49 0.32 -30.41
C LEU A 522 -12.08 -0.26 -30.57
N ASN A 523 -11.12 0.55 -31.03
CA ASN A 523 -9.72 0.14 -31.14
C ASN A 523 -9.08 -0.09 -29.76
N ALA A 524 -9.31 0.82 -28.82
CA ALA A 524 -8.84 0.65 -27.45
C ALA A 524 -9.42 -0.61 -26.80
N ALA A 525 -10.73 -0.81 -26.89
CA ALA A 525 -11.40 -2.00 -26.36
C ALA A 525 -10.88 -3.31 -26.99
N PHE A 526 -10.61 -3.30 -28.30
CA PHE A 526 -10.05 -4.45 -29.00
C PHE A 526 -8.60 -4.74 -28.57
N ASN A 527 -7.75 -3.71 -28.49
CA ASN A 527 -6.35 -3.87 -28.07
C ASN A 527 -6.24 -4.36 -26.63
N GLN A 528 -7.09 -3.85 -25.72
CA GLN A 528 -7.12 -4.27 -24.32
C GLN A 528 -7.51 -5.75 -24.14
N ARG A 529 -8.33 -6.31 -25.03
CA ARG A 529 -8.65 -7.76 -25.01
C ARG A 529 -7.48 -8.65 -25.41
N TRP A 530 -6.46 -8.08 -26.06
CA TRP A 530 -5.29 -8.80 -26.54
C TRP A 530 -4.04 -8.56 -25.68
N LEU A 531 -4.22 -8.14 -24.43
CA LEU A 531 -3.17 -8.07 -23.42
C LEU A 531 -3.25 -9.29 -22.50
N ALA A 532 -2.09 -9.83 -22.10
CA ALA A 532 -2.02 -10.92 -21.12
C ALA A 532 -2.16 -10.41 -19.68
N TRP A 533 -2.37 -9.11 -19.51
CA TRP A 533 -2.47 -8.41 -18.25
C TRP A 533 -3.61 -7.38 -18.29
N GLU A 534 -4.20 -7.11 -17.13
CA GLU A 534 -5.27 -6.12 -16.97
C GLU A 534 -4.98 -5.21 -15.76
N VAL A 535 -5.23 -3.90 -15.91
CA VAL A 535 -5.15 -2.97 -14.77
C VAL A 535 -6.39 -3.19 -13.89
N VAL A 536 -6.17 -3.65 -12.66
CA VAL A 536 -7.25 -3.87 -11.70
C VAL A 536 -7.56 -2.59 -10.94
N VAL A 537 -6.51 -1.90 -10.48
CA VAL A 537 -6.60 -0.67 -9.69
C VAL A 537 -5.56 0.32 -10.20
N SER A 538 -5.99 1.54 -10.56
CA SER A 538 -5.09 2.64 -10.92
C SER A 538 -4.31 3.20 -9.73
N LYS A 539 -4.97 3.35 -8.57
CA LYS A 539 -4.42 3.94 -7.34
C LYS A 539 -4.69 3.04 -6.12
N TYR A 540 -3.74 2.19 -5.79
CA TYR A 540 -3.68 1.42 -4.55
C TYR A 540 -2.68 2.06 -3.60
N ILE A 541 -3.11 2.33 -2.36
CA ILE A 541 -2.33 3.14 -1.43
C ILE A 541 -1.66 2.25 -0.40
N LEU A 542 -0.35 2.40 -0.27
CA LEU A 542 0.42 1.72 0.76
C LEU A 542 1.38 2.69 1.46
N GLU A 543 1.65 2.44 2.74
CA GLU A 543 2.75 3.11 3.44
C GLU A 543 4.09 2.71 2.82
N GLY A 544 4.88 3.72 2.46
CA GLY A 544 6.23 3.52 1.95
C GLY A 544 7.08 4.79 2.12
N TYR A 545 8.28 4.75 1.55
CA TYR A 545 9.19 5.89 1.53
C TYR A 545 9.26 6.48 0.13
N SER A 546 8.97 7.78 0.02
CA SER A 546 9.31 8.53 -1.20
C SER A 546 10.79 8.87 -1.16
N ILE A 547 11.50 8.52 -2.23
CA ILE A 547 12.92 8.81 -2.39
C ILE A 547 13.06 10.14 -3.13
N SER A 548 13.86 11.06 -2.59
CA SER A 548 14.36 12.20 -3.34
C SER A 548 15.87 12.13 -3.45
N ASP A 549 16.37 12.18 -4.68
CA ASP A 549 17.79 12.15 -5.04
C ASP A 549 18.24 13.52 -5.56
N ASN A 550 19.12 14.18 -4.81
CA ASN A 550 19.75 15.43 -5.24
C ASN A 550 21.24 15.23 -5.43
N SER A 551 21.81 15.75 -6.52
CA SER A 551 23.26 15.72 -6.71
C SER A 551 23.95 16.62 -5.68
N ALA A 552 24.91 16.06 -4.95
CA ALA A 552 25.70 16.83 -3.97
C ALA A 552 26.67 17.78 -4.67
N ALA A 553 27.12 17.43 -5.88
CA ALA A 553 28.02 18.26 -6.67
C ALA A 553 27.38 19.62 -7.01
N THR A 554 26.11 19.64 -7.43
CA THR A 554 25.41 20.89 -7.74
C THR A 554 25.17 21.76 -6.50
N MET A 555 24.98 21.14 -5.32
CA MET A 555 24.78 21.86 -4.06
C MET A 555 26.06 22.45 -3.46
N LEU A 556 27.24 21.93 -3.83
CA LEU A 556 28.53 22.30 -3.23
C LEU A 556 29.54 22.86 -4.24
N GLN A 557 29.14 23.09 -5.49
CA GLN A 557 30.03 23.63 -6.52
C GLN A 557 30.49 25.05 -6.20
N VAL A 558 29.57 25.90 -5.72
CA VAL A 558 29.83 27.32 -5.44
C VAL A 558 30.58 27.47 -4.10
N PHE A 559 31.59 28.34 -4.07
CA PHE A 559 32.39 28.59 -2.85
C PHE A 559 31.55 29.11 -1.68
N GLU A 560 30.61 30.04 -1.91
CA GLU A 560 29.70 30.54 -0.87
C GLU A 560 28.84 29.43 -0.24
N LEU A 561 28.43 28.42 -1.03
CA LEU A 561 27.68 27.28 -0.53
C LEU A 561 28.56 26.36 0.32
N ARG A 562 29.83 26.16 -0.07
CA ARG A 562 30.81 25.43 0.77
C ARG A 562 31.07 26.17 2.08
N LYS A 563 31.16 27.50 2.04
CA LYS A 563 31.30 28.35 3.22
C LYS A 563 30.11 28.17 4.17
N ALA A 564 28.88 28.22 3.65
CA ALA A 564 27.67 27.96 4.44
C ALA A 564 27.69 26.57 5.11
N LEU A 565 28.08 25.51 4.38
CA LEU A 565 28.20 24.16 4.94
C LEU A 565 29.19 24.10 6.12
N ILE A 566 30.36 24.74 6.00
CA ILE A 566 31.36 24.78 7.09
C ILE A 566 30.84 25.60 8.28
N THR A 567 30.16 26.73 8.04
CA THR A 567 29.53 27.51 9.11
C THR A 567 28.51 26.66 9.89
N TYR A 568 27.62 25.95 9.19
CA TYR A 568 26.63 25.07 9.83
C TYR A 568 27.30 23.88 10.54
N TYR A 569 28.42 23.38 10.03
CA TYR A 569 29.20 22.34 10.68
C TYR A 569 29.77 22.82 12.01
N ILE A 570 30.40 24.00 12.06
CA ILE A 570 30.93 24.58 13.30
C ILE A 570 29.80 24.88 14.30
N LYS A 571 28.70 25.50 13.84
CA LYS A 571 27.52 25.76 14.68
C LYS A 571 26.95 24.45 15.26
N SER A 572 26.94 23.36 14.49
CA SER A 572 26.49 22.04 14.95
C SER A 572 27.46 21.39 15.95
N ILE A 573 28.78 21.50 15.75
CA ILE A 573 29.78 21.05 16.73
C ILE A 573 29.55 21.74 18.08
N ILE A 574 29.36 23.06 18.06
CA ILE A 574 29.10 23.85 19.28
C ILE A 574 27.81 23.36 19.96
N TYR A 575 26.73 23.15 19.20
CA TYR A 575 25.47 22.67 19.73
C TYR A 575 25.61 21.31 20.46
N TYR A 576 26.20 20.30 19.79
CA TYR A 576 26.36 18.97 20.38
C TYR A 576 27.37 18.97 21.55
N THR A 577 28.40 19.82 21.50
CA THR A 577 29.35 19.98 22.62
C THR A 577 28.63 20.47 23.87
N VAL A 578 27.80 21.52 23.73
CA VAL A 578 27.09 22.14 24.86
C VAL A 578 26.00 21.23 25.43
N ARG A 579 25.31 20.46 24.58
CA ARG A 579 24.23 19.54 24.99
C ARG A 579 24.74 18.19 25.52
N SER A 580 26.00 17.85 25.28
CA SER A 580 26.57 16.57 25.73
C SER A 580 26.52 16.42 27.26
N PRO A 581 26.07 15.26 27.79
CA PRO A 581 26.07 14.98 29.23
C PRO A 581 27.49 14.87 29.80
N LYS A 582 28.49 14.58 28.95
CA LYS A 582 29.91 14.45 29.33
C LYS A 582 30.68 15.77 29.38
N LEU A 583 30.05 16.90 29.05
CA LEU A 583 30.75 18.18 28.98
C LEU A 583 31.47 18.55 30.30
N GLU A 584 30.84 18.29 31.45
CA GLU A 584 31.44 18.54 32.78
C GLU A 584 32.70 17.69 33.01
N VAL A 585 32.73 16.47 32.47
CA VAL A 585 33.89 15.58 32.52
C VAL A 585 35.00 16.11 31.63
N TRP A 586 34.67 16.57 30.42
CA TRP A 586 35.64 17.11 29.48
C TRP A 586 36.26 18.43 29.97
N THR A 587 35.46 19.33 30.55
CA THR A 587 35.97 20.61 31.08
C THR A 587 36.75 20.46 32.39
N SER A 588 36.49 19.41 33.18
CA SER A 588 37.20 19.15 34.44
C SER A 588 38.44 18.27 34.28
N SER A 589 38.63 17.66 33.10
CA SER A 589 39.76 16.75 32.85
C SER A 589 41.09 17.50 32.80
N ALA A 590 42.06 17.05 33.60
CA ALA A 590 43.40 17.66 33.66
C ALA A 590 44.20 17.44 32.36
N SER A 591 44.10 16.26 31.73
CA SER A 591 44.86 15.94 30.51
C SER A 591 44.46 16.82 29.33
N ILE A 592 43.15 16.96 29.10
CA ILE A 592 42.60 17.81 28.03
C ILE A 592 42.98 19.28 28.29
N ARG A 593 42.97 19.71 29.55
CA ARG A 593 43.32 21.10 29.89
C ARG A 593 44.79 21.42 29.66
N GLU A 594 45.69 20.49 29.98
CA GLU A 594 47.13 20.64 29.73
C GLU A 594 47.43 20.73 28.23
N ASP A 595 46.81 19.86 27.42
CA ASP A 595 47.00 19.86 25.96
C ASP A 595 46.40 21.11 25.27
N LEU A 596 45.32 21.69 25.84
CA LEU A 596 44.64 22.87 25.30
C LEU A 596 45.17 24.22 25.82
N GLU A 597 46.11 24.24 26.77
CA GLU A 597 46.63 25.48 27.39
C GLU A 597 47.25 26.44 26.34
N GLY A 598 47.83 25.88 25.26
CA GLY A 598 48.36 26.67 24.14
C GLY A 598 47.31 27.43 23.34
N LEU A 599 46.08 26.89 23.25
CA LEU A 599 44.95 27.46 22.51
C LEU A 599 44.21 28.55 23.31
N GLU A 600 44.47 28.65 24.62
CA GLU A 600 43.86 29.65 25.50
C GLU A 600 44.48 31.06 25.29
N LYS A 601 45.66 31.17 24.68
CA LYS A 601 46.28 32.47 24.44
C LYS A 601 45.54 33.23 23.33
N ASP A 602 45.10 34.47 23.58
CA ASP A 602 44.40 35.32 22.58
C ASP A 602 45.29 35.66 21.35
N SER A 603 46.61 35.48 21.48
CA SER A 603 47.59 35.60 20.39
C SER A 603 47.71 34.34 19.53
N TYR A 604 47.07 33.23 19.89
CA TYR A 604 47.16 31.99 19.13
C TYR A 604 46.45 32.14 17.77
N VAL A 605 47.17 31.74 16.72
CA VAL A 605 46.66 31.67 15.35
C VAL A 605 47.08 30.32 14.80
N ASP A 606 46.11 29.57 14.30
CA ASP A 606 46.39 28.34 13.58
C ASP A 606 46.67 28.66 12.10
N LEU A 607 47.89 28.34 11.65
CA LEU A 607 48.41 28.61 10.30
C LEU A 607 48.39 27.36 9.41
N ASP A 608 47.56 26.37 9.75
CA ASP A 608 47.44 25.15 8.94
C ASP A 608 47.02 25.51 7.50
N PRO A 609 47.72 25.02 6.44
CA PRO A 609 47.37 25.24 5.04
C PRO A 609 45.94 24.82 4.66
N THR A 610 45.25 24.08 5.53
CA THR A 610 43.87 23.65 5.33
C THR A 610 42.86 24.78 5.34
N PHE A 611 43.16 25.90 6.01
CA PHE A 611 42.22 27.03 6.16
C PHE A 611 42.23 27.95 4.94
N ASN A 612 41.05 28.39 4.50
CA ASN A 612 40.89 29.16 3.27
C ASN A 612 39.92 30.34 3.45
N LEU A 613 40.32 31.53 2.99
CA LEU A 613 39.50 32.75 3.01
C LEU A 613 38.14 32.57 2.32
N HIS A 614 38.05 31.72 1.30
CA HIS A 614 36.82 31.50 0.54
C HIS A 614 35.82 30.55 1.21
N ILE A 615 36.25 29.80 2.24
CA ILE A 615 35.44 28.74 2.85
C ILE A 615 35.23 28.99 4.35
N ASP A 616 36.19 29.60 5.04
CA ASP A 616 36.12 29.86 6.49
C ASP A 616 35.67 31.31 6.78
N GLU A 617 34.55 31.48 7.50
CA GLU A 617 34.05 32.84 7.87
C GLU A 617 34.92 33.56 8.89
N ASP A 618 35.59 32.82 9.77
CA ASP A 618 36.45 33.32 10.83
C ASP A 618 37.93 33.41 10.42
N PHE A 619 38.22 33.33 9.12
CA PHE A 619 39.57 33.49 8.59
C PHE A 619 40.06 34.94 8.75
N ASP A 620 41.15 35.13 9.50
CA ASP A 620 41.77 36.45 9.66
C ASP A 620 42.73 36.72 8.51
N SER A 621 42.29 37.55 7.56
CA SER A 621 43.08 37.95 6.39
C SER A 621 44.41 38.63 6.76
N ARG A 622 44.52 39.25 7.93
CA ARG A 622 45.74 39.93 8.37
C ARG A 622 46.78 38.96 8.92
N LYS A 623 46.33 37.85 9.52
CA LYS A 623 47.18 36.85 10.17
C LYS A 623 47.33 35.56 9.34
N GLN A 624 46.67 35.46 8.19
CA GLN A 624 46.67 34.31 7.28
C GLN A 624 46.32 32.99 7.97
N GLY A 625 45.35 33.01 8.90
CA GLY A 625 44.92 31.83 9.63
C GLY A 625 43.71 32.09 10.50
N VAL A 626 43.27 31.07 11.24
CA VAL A 626 42.11 31.16 12.14
C VAL A 626 42.58 31.55 13.54
N SER A 627 42.20 32.75 13.99
CA SER A 627 42.55 33.24 15.34
C SER A 627 41.39 33.07 16.33
N ARG A 628 41.72 32.85 17.61
CA ARG A 628 40.71 32.76 18.69
C ARG A 628 39.81 34.00 18.74
N GLY A 629 40.38 35.19 18.50
CA GLY A 629 39.64 36.46 18.47
C GLY A 629 38.57 36.51 17.37
N SER A 630 38.93 36.06 16.15
CA SER A 630 38.00 35.98 15.02
C SER A 630 36.88 34.95 15.28
N PHE A 631 37.24 33.78 15.80
CA PHE A 631 36.26 32.76 16.20
C PHE A 631 35.27 33.27 17.25
N CYS A 632 35.75 33.99 18.27
CA CYS A 632 34.87 34.58 19.28
C CYS A 632 33.96 35.67 18.69
N GLN A 633 34.43 36.46 17.72
CA GLN A 633 33.61 37.48 17.08
C GLN A 633 32.40 36.87 16.35
N THR A 634 32.60 35.72 15.70
CA THR A 634 31.56 35.06 14.90
C THR A 634 30.67 34.13 15.73
N TYR A 635 31.24 33.29 16.61
CA TYR A 635 30.52 32.17 17.24
C TYR A 635 30.21 32.35 18.73
N LEU A 636 30.79 33.33 19.44
CA LEU A 636 30.54 33.50 20.89
C LEU A 636 29.06 33.73 21.19
N GLY A 637 28.39 34.52 20.36
CA GLY A 637 26.97 34.79 20.51
C GLY A 637 26.08 33.55 20.34
N TRP A 638 26.55 32.50 19.66
CA TRP A 638 25.87 31.20 19.54
C TRP A 638 26.15 30.30 20.74
N ILE A 639 27.42 30.23 21.18
CA ILE A 639 27.83 29.46 22.38
C ILE A 639 27.03 29.91 23.61
N GLN A 640 26.91 31.23 23.82
CA GLN A 640 26.15 31.80 24.94
C GLN A 640 24.65 31.45 24.88
N HIS A 641 24.07 31.43 23.68
CA HIS A 641 22.66 31.08 23.49
C HIS A 641 22.41 29.59 23.81
N CYS A 642 23.25 28.70 23.28
CA CYS A 642 23.16 27.25 23.56
C CYS A 642 23.35 26.94 25.05
N ALA A 643 24.31 27.59 25.70
CA ALA A 643 24.58 27.36 27.12
C ALA A 643 23.47 27.92 28.02
N GLY A 644 22.80 28.99 27.61
CA GLY A 644 21.63 29.54 28.32
C GLY A 644 20.40 28.64 28.34
N ARG A 645 20.29 27.67 27.42
CA ARG A 645 19.19 26.69 27.37
C ARG A 645 19.50 25.37 28.10
N ARG A 646 20.68 25.23 28.71
CA ARG A 646 21.05 24.05 29.50
C ARG A 646 20.54 24.20 30.93
N ASP A 647 20.03 23.12 31.53
CA ASP A 647 19.53 23.12 32.93
C ASP A 647 20.61 23.47 33.97
N LYS A 648 21.89 23.19 33.65
CA LYS A 648 23.04 23.48 34.52
C LYS A 648 23.83 24.67 33.97
N THR A 649 24.04 25.68 34.81
CA THR A 649 24.82 26.89 34.48
C THR A 649 26.30 26.57 34.32
N ILE A 650 26.89 26.98 33.19
CA ILE A 650 28.33 26.82 32.88
C ILE A 650 28.91 28.20 32.56
N ASP A 651 30.18 28.43 32.89
CA ASP A 651 30.87 29.66 32.51
C ASP A 651 31.00 29.77 30.99
N CYS A 652 30.47 30.87 30.43
CA CYS A 652 30.41 31.17 28.99
C CYS A 652 31.22 32.41 28.62
N GLY A 653 32.12 32.85 29.51
CA GLY A 653 33.03 33.96 29.23
C GLY A 653 33.97 33.66 28.05
N ARG A 654 34.51 34.71 27.43
CA ARG A 654 35.47 34.61 26.32
C ARG A 654 36.72 33.79 26.67
N LEU A 655 37.08 33.73 27.96
CA LEU A 655 38.22 32.96 28.48
C LEU A 655 37.83 31.58 29.02
N SER A 656 36.55 31.19 28.96
CA SER A 656 36.10 29.91 29.52
C SER A 656 36.70 28.72 28.78
N MET A 657 36.91 27.62 29.53
CA MET A 657 37.33 26.33 28.98
C MET A 657 36.33 25.79 27.94
N LEU A 658 35.04 26.13 28.08
CA LEU A 658 34.00 25.77 27.10
C LEU A 658 34.29 26.38 25.73
N VAL A 659 34.62 27.67 25.68
CA VAL A 659 34.96 28.37 24.43
C VAL A 659 36.24 27.81 23.83
N THR A 660 37.25 27.49 24.66
CA THR A 660 38.49 26.86 24.22
C THR A 660 38.26 25.46 23.64
N LEU A 661 37.41 24.64 24.28
CA LEU A 661 37.05 23.31 23.80
C LEU A 661 36.26 23.39 22.48
N CYS A 662 35.26 24.27 22.39
CA CYS A 662 34.52 24.52 21.15
C CYS A 662 35.44 24.99 20.02
N TYR A 663 36.41 25.86 20.33
CA TYR A 663 37.41 26.31 19.36
C TYR A 663 38.29 25.15 18.90
N ALA A 664 38.83 24.34 19.82
CA ALA A 664 39.67 23.18 19.50
C ALA A 664 38.93 22.13 18.65
N LEU A 665 37.68 21.79 19.01
CA LEU A 665 36.84 20.87 18.24
C LEU A 665 36.49 21.41 16.85
N SER A 666 36.33 22.73 16.70
CA SER A 666 36.08 23.35 15.40
C SER A 666 37.31 23.27 14.47
N LEU A 667 38.52 23.39 15.02
CA LEU A 667 39.78 23.24 14.27
C LEU A 667 40.00 21.78 13.86
N LEU A 668 39.79 20.84 14.80
CA LEU A 668 39.83 19.41 14.56
C LEU A 668 38.87 19.00 13.44
N GLY A 669 37.61 19.45 13.51
CA GLY A 669 36.59 19.12 12.53
C GLY A 669 36.98 19.56 11.12
N ARG A 670 37.58 20.75 10.98
CA ARG A 670 38.05 21.29 9.69
C ARG A 670 39.28 20.57 9.16
N ARG A 671 40.26 20.28 10.02
CA ARG A 671 41.43 19.47 9.64
C ARG A 671 41.04 18.07 9.21
N ALA A 672 40.11 17.44 9.91
CA ALA A 672 39.59 16.11 9.56
C ALA A 672 38.92 16.10 8.17
N LEU A 673 38.18 17.16 7.81
CA LEU A 673 37.58 17.32 6.49
C LEU A 673 38.63 17.54 5.40
N SER A 674 39.61 18.39 5.67
CA SER A 674 40.66 18.70 4.70
C SER A 674 41.62 17.53 4.46
N ALA A 675 42.03 16.82 5.52
CA ALA A 675 42.89 15.64 5.46
C ALA A 675 42.27 14.49 4.66
N ALA A 676 40.95 14.35 4.69
CA ALA A 676 40.22 13.38 3.88
C ALA A 676 40.07 13.85 2.42
N SER A 677 39.98 15.16 2.19
CA SER A 677 39.80 15.73 0.85
C SER A 677 41.08 15.79 0.01
N HIS A 678 42.28 15.79 0.61
CA HIS A 678 43.59 16.01 -0.05
C HIS A 678 43.76 17.35 -0.81
N ASN A 679 42.71 17.93 -1.42
CA ASN A 679 42.66 19.26 -2.02
C ASN A 679 41.21 19.79 -2.03
N SER A 680 40.89 20.77 -1.20
CA SER A 680 39.54 21.35 -1.06
C SER A 680 39.12 22.28 -2.22
N ALA A 681 40.03 22.58 -3.17
CA ALA A 681 39.73 23.45 -4.30
C ALA A 681 38.77 22.79 -5.31
N SER A 682 38.94 21.49 -5.55
CA SER A 682 38.06 20.70 -6.40
C SER A 682 36.89 20.11 -5.60
N VAL A 683 35.70 20.15 -6.20
CA VAL A 683 34.46 19.69 -5.58
C VAL A 683 34.47 18.18 -5.36
N ASP A 684 35.04 17.41 -6.29
CA ASP A 684 35.03 15.93 -6.22
C ASP A 684 35.87 15.43 -5.03
N PHE A 685 37.02 16.05 -4.82
CA PHE A 685 37.91 15.79 -3.68
C PHE A 685 37.27 16.23 -2.35
N PHE A 686 36.59 17.38 -2.35
CA PHE A 686 35.83 17.83 -1.18
C PHE A 686 34.69 16.87 -0.82
N LEU A 687 33.92 16.39 -1.81
CA LEU A 687 32.84 15.43 -1.63
C LEU A 687 33.34 14.08 -1.13
N PHE A 688 34.47 13.60 -1.64
CA PHE A 688 35.13 12.39 -1.14
C PHE A 688 35.47 12.51 0.35
N GLY A 689 36.06 13.64 0.75
CA GLY A 689 36.39 13.92 2.16
C GLY A 689 35.14 14.00 3.04
N LEU A 690 34.09 14.68 2.57
CA LEU A 690 32.81 14.80 3.26
C LEU A 690 32.14 13.43 3.44
N HIS A 691 32.12 12.59 2.40
CA HIS A 691 31.55 11.25 2.44
C HIS A 691 32.28 10.32 3.42
N ALA A 692 33.63 10.38 3.45
CA ALA A 692 34.42 9.62 4.41
C ALA A 692 34.10 10.00 5.87
N LEU A 693 33.99 11.31 6.15
CA LEU A 693 33.58 11.78 7.48
C LEU A 693 32.14 11.43 7.83
N PHE A 694 31.22 11.50 6.86
CA PHE A 694 29.82 11.15 7.05
C PHE A 694 29.65 9.68 7.47
N LYS A 695 30.47 8.80 6.88
CA LYS A 695 30.59 7.38 7.26
C LYS A 695 31.19 7.17 8.65
N GLY A 696 31.96 8.14 9.15
CA GLY A 696 32.65 8.09 10.44
C GLY A 696 34.13 7.67 10.35
N ASP A 697 34.72 7.67 9.14
CA ASP A 697 36.13 7.37 8.93
C ASP A 697 36.98 8.63 9.23
N PHE A 698 37.22 8.90 10.52
CA PHE A 698 38.06 10.02 10.95
C PHE A 698 39.55 9.67 10.91
N ARG A 699 40.30 10.33 10.03
CA ARG A 699 41.77 10.21 9.95
C ARG A 699 42.44 11.42 10.59
N ILE A 700 42.84 11.29 11.85
CA ILE A 700 43.59 12.33 12.57
C ILE A 700 45.07 12.20 12.16
N GLN A 701 45.56 13.14 11.35
CA GLN A 701 46.95 13.15 10.88
C GLN A 701 47.84 14.17 11.63
N SER A 702 47.23 15.17 12.28
CA SER A 702 47.96 16.21 12.98
C SER A 702 48.28 15.78 14.41
N PRO A 703 49.54 15.85 14.88
CA PRO A 703 49.90 15.53 16.26
C PRO A 703 49.27 16.50 17.27
N ARG A 704 48.82 17.68 16.82
CA ARG A 704 48.13 18.68 17.65
C ARG A 704 46.71 18.28 18.05
N ASP A 705 46.17 17.22 17.45
CA ASP A 705 44.81 16.74 17.63
C ASP A 705 44.73 15.42 18.41
N GLU A 706 45.86 14.93 18.94
CA GLU A 706 45.93 13.66 19.68
C GLU A 706 45.18 13.69 21.02
N TRP A 707 44.94 14.87 21.60
CA TRP A 707 44.18 15.06 22.84
C TRP A 707 42.75 14.46 22.77
N VAL A 708 42.19 14.32 21.56
CA VAL A 708 40.89 13.70 21.31
C VAL A 708 40.90 12.20 21.63
N PHE A 709 42.07 11.54 21.60
CA PHE A 709 42.20 10.13 21.97
C PHE A 709 41.95 9.85 23.46
N ALA A 710 41.92 10.90 24.31
CA ALA A 710 41.53 10.77 25.72
C ALA A 710 40.05 10.33 25.90
N ASP A 711 39.14 10.75 25.01
CA ASP A 711 37.75 10.27 24.98
C ASP A 711 37.20 10.28 23.54
N MET A 712 37.12 9.10 22.93
CA MET A 712 36.56 8.89 21.58
C MET A 712 35.11 9.34 21.42
N ASP A 713 34.37 9.54 22.52
CA ASP A 713 33.00 10.04 22.46
C ASP A 713 32.91 11.47 21.93
N MET A 714 33.97 12.28 22.02
CA MET A 714 33.98 13.59 21.36
C MET A 714 33.82 13.44 19.85
N MET A 715 34.44 12.43 19.24
CA MET A 715 34.27 12.16 17.81
C MET A 715 32.91 11.55 17.51
N ARG A 716 32.50 10.53 18.28
CA ARG A 716 31.26 9.76 18.00
C ARG A 716 29.97 10.52 18.32
N ARG A 717 29.95 11.36 19.36
CA ARG A 717 28.74 12.07 19.83
C ARG A 717 28.70 13.55 19.45
N VAL A 718 29.83 14.16 19.10
CA VAL A 718 29.88 15.58 18.70
C VAL A 718 30.23 15.73 17.23
N VAL A 719 31.42 15.29 16.81
CA VAL A 719 31.92 15.57 15.46
C VAL A 719 31.12 14.83 14.38
N ALA A 720 30.86 13.52 14.54
CA ALA A 720 30.11 12.75 13.54
C ALA A 720 28.65 13.21 13.37
N PRO A 721 27.87 13.42 14.45
CA PRO A 721 26.52 13.97 14.34
C PRO A 721 26.50 15.41 13.80
N ALA A 722 27.55 16.21 14.07
CA ALA A 722 27.66 17.56 13.55
C ALA A 722 27.84 17.61 12.03
N VAL A 723 28.69 16.76 11.43
CA VAL A 723 28.84 16.66 9.96
C VAL A 723 27.51 16.24 9.32
N ARG A 724 26.80 15.31 9.95
CA ARG A 724 25.51 14.79 9.48
C ARG A 724 24.43 15.88 9.51
N MET A 725 24.33 16.62 10.62
CA MET A 725 23.36 17.70 10.76
C MET A 725 23.68 18.90 9.85
N SER A 726 24.95 19.23 9.65
CA SER A 726 25.32 20.35 8.78
C SER A 726 24.89 20.16 7.33
N LEU A 727 24.93 18.92 6.83
CA LEU A 727 24.42 18.58 5.50
C LEU A 727 22.91 18.85 5.38
N LYS A 728 22.14 18.56 6.45
CA LYS A 728 20.70 18.82 6.49
C LYS A 728 20.40 20.32 6.54
N LEU A 729 21.05 21.06 7.44
CA LEU A 729 20.90 22.52 7.55
C LEU A 729 21.30 23.22 6.25
N HIS A 730 22.33 22.72 5.56
CA HIS A 730 22.75 23.22 4.25
C HIS A 730 21.68 23.00 3.18
N GLN A 731 20.94 21.88 3.22
CA GLN A 731 19.82 21.64 2.32
C GLN A 731 18.67 22.64 2.56
N ASP A 732 18.39 22.95 3.82
CA ASP A 732 17.29 23.85 4.19
C ASP A 732 17.63 25.33 3.91
N HIS A 733 18.91 25.68 3.89
CA HIS A 733 19.40 27.00 3.46
C HIS A 733 18.91 27.36 2.04
N PHE A 734 18.67 26.39 1.15
CA PHE A 734 18.11 26.66 -0.18
C PHE A 734 16.61 26.99 -0.14
N THR A 735 15.87 26.50 0.86
CA THR A 735 14.45 26.79 1.00
C THR A 735 14.20 28.13 1.69
N ALA A 736 15.03 28.47 2.69
CA ALA A 736 14.92 29.71 3.45
C ALA A 736 16.31 30.15 3.97
N PRO A 737 17.08 30.94 3.20
CA PRO A 737 18.44 31.32 3.58
C PRO A 737 18.48 32.24 4.81
N ASP A 738 17.47 33.11 4.97
CA ASP A 738 17.44 34.17 5.99
C ASP A 738 16.94 33.69 7.37
N GLU A 739 16.28 32.52 7.45
CA GLU A 739 15.68 32.03 8.71
C GLU A 739 16.73 31.56 9.73
N TYR A 740 17.88 31.06 9.28
CA TYR A 740 18.92 30.50 10.16
C TYR A 740 19.95 31.51 10.69
N ASP A 741 19.76 32.79 10.37
CA ASP A 741 20.47 33.88 11.04
C ASP A 741 19.91 34.12 12.45
N ASP A 742 18.63 33.81 12.69
CA ASP A 742 18.07 33.78 14.03
C ASP A 742 18.54 32.55 14.81
N LYS A 743 19.21 32.81 15.93
CA LYS A 743 19.74 31.79 16.84
C LYS A 743 18.63 30.90 17.40
N GLN A 744 17.45 31.47 17.68
CA GLN A 744 16.35 30.68 18.23
C GLN A 744 15.84 29.67 17.21
N VAL A 745 15.56 30.13 15.98
CA VAL A 745 15.08 29.28 14.89
C VAL A 745 16.07 28.16 14.59
N LEU A 746 17.38 28.47 14.55
CA LEU A 746 18.42 27.46 14.35
C LEU A 746 18.46 26.42 15.48
N TYR A 747 18.35 26.83 16.74
CA TYR A 747 18.35 25.90 17.88
C TYR A 747 17.13 24.98 17.85
N ASP A 748 15.96 25.55 17.58
CA ASP A 748 14.70 24.82 17.53
C ASP A 748 14.71 23.83 16.35
N ALA A 749 15.23 24.23 15.18
CA ALA A 749 15.39 23.36 14.00
C ALA A 749 16.32 22.17 14.25
N ILE A 750 17.51 22.38 14.84
CA ILE A 750 18.44 21.27 15.14
C ILE A 750 17.79 20.28 16.12
N THR A 751 17.07 20.80 17.12
CA THR A 751 16.39 19.97 18.14
C THR A 751 15.23 19.17 17.53
N GLU A 752 14.46 19.76 16.62
CA GLU A 752 13.38 19.08 15.89
C GLU A 752 13.93 18.00 14.94
N HIS A 753 14.99 18.31 14.20
CA HIS A 753 15.61 17.35 13.29
C HIS A 753 16.21 16.15 14.02
N GLU A 754 16.82 16.35 15.19
CA GLU A 754 17.31 15.24 16.02
C GLU A 754 16.17 14.32 16.52
N ALA A 755 14.99 14.87 16.80
CA ALA A 755 13.84 14.11 17.28
C ALA A 755 13.07 13.39 16.16
N THR A 756 13.01 13.97 14.97
CA THR A 756 12.15 13.49 13.87
C THR A 756 12.91 12.72 12.78
N MET A 757 14.19 13.05 12.56
CA MET A 757 14.99 12.54 11.45
C MET A 757 16.16 11.70 11.93
N VAL A 758 16.42 10.58 11.24
CA VAL A 758 17.66 9.82 11.40
C VAL A 758 18.60 10.13 10.25
N ILE A 759 19.77 10.67 10.58
CA ILE A 759 20.84 10.96 9.62
C ILE A 759 21.96 9.94 9.83
N SER A 760 22.17 9.05 8.87
CA SER A 760 23.22 8.02 8.94
C SER A 760 23.64 7.60 7.54
N HIS A 761 24.78 6.92 7.47
CA HIS A 761 25.20 6.28 6.23
C HIS A 761 24.31 5.06 5.94
N GLU A 762 24.03 4.74 4.67
CA GLU A 762 23.04 3.70 4.34
C GLU A 762 23.51 2.27 4.66
N ALA A 763 24.82 2.08 4.79
CA ALA A 763 25.42 0.82 5.27
C ALA A 763 25.42 0.69 6.81
N ASP A 764 24.99 1.72 7.55
CA ASP A 764 24.88 1.68 9.01
C ASP A 764 23.65 0.85 9.43
N PRO A 765 23.77 -0.12 10.37
CA PRO A 765 22.61 -0.82 10.92
C PRO A 765 21.51 0.12 11.44
N ALA A 766 21.88 1.31 11.94
CA ALA A 766 20.93 2.32 12.40
C ALA A 766 19.97 2.79 11.29
N TRP A 767 20.47 2.93 10.05
CA TRP A 767 19.66 3.28 8.89
C TRP A 767 18.57 2.24 8.65
N ARG A 768 18.97 0.96 8.65
CA ARG A 768 18.03 -0.14 8.43
C ARG A 768 16.97 -0.20 9.51
N ASN A 769 17.39 -0.11 10.76
CA ASN A 769 16.49 -0.15 11.90
C ASN A 769 15.47 1.00 11.83
N ALA A 770 15.91 2.20 11.43
CA ALA A 770 15.04 3.37 11.27
C ALA A 770 14.00 3.20 10.14
N VAL A 771 14.39 2.62 8.98
CA VAL A 771 13.45 2.33 7.88
C VAL A 771 12.42 1.26 8.29
N LEU A 772 12.85 0.25 9.05
CA LEU A 772 11.98 -0.82 9.52
C LEU A 772 11.10 -0.42 10.72
N SER A 773 11.51 0.58 11.50
CA SER A 773 10.73 1.15 12.60
C SER A 773 9.82 2.30 12.14
N ASN A 774 9.72 2.54 10.83
CA ASN A 774 8.84 3.54 10.21
C ASN A 774 9.12 4.99 10.68
N VAL A 775 10.40 5.37 10.84
CA VAL A 775 10.80 6.77 11.13
C VAL A 775 10.30 7.69 10.02
N PRO A 776 9.78 8.90 10.33
CA PRO A 776 9.11 9.74 9.35
C PRO A 776 10.04 10.31 8.27
N SER A 777 11.29 10.64 8.61
CA SER A 777 12.27 11.11 7.63
C SER A 777 13.67 10.56 7.89
N LEU A 778 14.40 10.26 6.82
CA LEU A 778 15.79 9.84 6.90
C LEU A 778 16.63 10.57 5.85
N LEU A 779 17.90 10.82 6.17
CA LEU A 779 18.84 11.45 5.25
C LEU A 779 20.17 10.68 5.21
N ALA A 780 20.66 10.41 4.01
CA ALA A 780 21.95 9.79 3.76
C ALA A 780 22.69 10.48 2.61
N LEU A 781 24.01 10.33 2.61
CA LEU A 781 24.89 10.70 1.49
C LEU A 781 25.35 9.41 0.81
N ARG A 782 24.89 9.16 -0.42
CA ARG A 782 25.25 7.99 -1.24
C ARG A 782 26.36 8.35 -2.20
N HIS A 783 27.31 7.43 -2.37
CA HIS A 783 28.30 7.45 -3.44
C HIS A 783 27.92 6.39 -4.47
N VAL A 784 27.67 6.81 -5.72
CA VAL A 784 27.36 5.94 -6.85
C VAL A 784 28.52 6.04 -7.84
N PHE A 785 29.10 4.90 -8.19
CA PHE A 785 30.13 4.82 -9.22
C PHE A 785 29.50 4.31 -10.52
N ASP A 786 29.29 5.21 -11.48
CA ASP A 786 28.67 4.88 -12.77
C ASP A 786 29.61 5.24 -13.92
N ASP A 787 29.85 4.29 -14.84
CA ASP A 787 30.65 4.43 -16.06
C ASP A 787 31.99 5.20 -15.89
N GLY A 788 32.69 4.98 -14.78
CA GLY A 788 34.00 5.60 -14.51
C GLY A 788 33.94 7.02 -13.90
N SER A 789 32.75 7.48 -13.50
CA SER A 789 32.53 8.75 -12.81
C SER A 789 32.03 8.54 -11.37
N ASP A 790 32.57 9.34 -10.44
CA ASP A 790 32.16 9.34 -9.03
C ASP A 790 31.00 10.34 -8.85
N GLU A 791 29.78 9.85 -8.66
CA GLU A 791 28.62 10.69 -8.36
C GLU A 791 28.25 10.61 -6.88
N TYR A 792 28.19 11.75 -6.20
CA TYR A 792 27.68 11.86 -4.83
C TYR A 792 26.26 12.40 -4.83
N LYS A 793 25.33 11.69 -4.18
CA LYS A 793 23.90 12.02 -4.12
C LYS A 793 23.44 12.10 -2.68
N ILE A 794 22.74 13.18 -2.33
CA ILE A 794 22.04 13.29 -1.06
C ILE A 794 20.67 12.65 -1.25
N ILE A 795 20.39 11.62 -0.46
CA ILE A 795 19.16 10.86 -0.50
C ILE A 795 18.36 11.20 0.74
N MET A 796 17.15 11.70 0.52
CA MET A 796 16.19 11.93 1.59
C MET A 796 15.00 11.00 1.39
N LEU A 797 14.66 10.28 2.46
CA LEU A 797 13.51 9.41 2.52
C LEU A 797 12.45 10.07 3.38
N ASN A 798 11.25 10.23 2.83
CA ASN A 798 10.10 10.71 3.58
C ASN A 798 9.04 9.63 3.61
N LYS A 799 8.55 9.28 4.81
CA LYS A 799 7.43 8.38 4.98
C LYS A 799 6.18 9.05 4.42
N ARG A 800 5.63 8.45 3.36
CA ARG A 800 4.43 8.95 2.67
C ARG A 800 3.55 7.77 2.27
N TYR A 801 2.33 8.07 1.89
CA TYR A 801 1.44 7.11 1.26
C TYR A 801 1.74 7.10 -0.24
N LEU A 802 2.32 6.01 -0.73
CA LEU A 802 2.65 5.83 -2.14
C LEU A 802 1.45 5.26 -2.88
N SER A 803 1.21 5.77 -4.09
CA SER A 803 0.24 5.22 -5.03
C SER A 803 0.91 4.14 -5.89
N PHE A 804 0.30 2.97 -5.91
CA PHE A 804 0.67 1.84 -6.74
C PHE A 804 -0.46 1.55 -7.73
N ARG A 805 -0.10 1.35 -8.99
CA ARG A 805 -0.98 0.72 -9.96
C ARG A 805 -0.87 -0.79 -9.81
N VAL A 806 -2.00 -1.47 -9.61
CA VAL A 806 -2.06 -2.91 -9.45
C VAL A 806 -2.57 -3.54 -10.74
N VAL A 807 -1.71 -4.34 -11.36
CA VAL A 807 -1.96 -5.03 -12.62
C VAL A 807 -2.03 -6.53 -12.35
N LYS A 808 -3.08 -7.18 -12.82
CA LYS A 808 -3.22 -8.64 -12.77
C LYS A 808 -2.67 -9.24 -14.05
N VAL A 809 -1.73 -10.17 -13.93
CA VAL A 809 -1.12 -10.88 -15.07
C VAL A 809 -1.70 -12.28 -15.16
N ASN A 810 -1.88 -12.79 -16.36
CA ASN A 810 -2.25 -14.19 -16.57
C ASN A 810 -1.18 -15.12 -15.96
N ARG A 811 -1.57 -15.88 -14.94
CA ARG A 811 -0.67 -16.80 -14.22
C ARG A 811 -0.02 -17.87 -15.12
N GLU A 812 -0.70 -18.30 -16.17
CA GLU A 812 -0.13 -19.30 -17.10
C GLU A 812 0.92 -18.68 -18.02
N CYS A 813 0.80 -17.38 -18.34
CA CYS A 813 1.85 -16.62 -19.04
C CYS A 813 3.13 -16.57 -18.20
N VAL A 814 3.02 -16.24 -16.91
CA VAL A 814 4.15 -16.20 -15.97
C VAL A 814 4.83 -17.58 -15.86
N ARG A 815 4.03 -18.62 -15.58
CA ARG A 815 4.56 -20.00 -15.46
C ARG A 815 5.20 -20.49 -16.75
N GLY A 816 4.63 -20.14 -17.90
CA GLY A 816 5.15 -20.50 -19.22
C GLY A 816 6.47 -19.84 -19.56
N LEU A 817 6.58 -18.53 -19.32
CA LEU A 817 7.80 -17.75 -19.55
C LEU A 817 8.94 -18.19 -18.62
N TRP A 818 8.65 -18.38 -17.33
CA TRP A 818 9.64 -18.89 -16.36
C TRP A 818 10.13 -20.30 -16.70
N ALA A 819 9.22 -21.19 -17.11
CA ALA A 819 9.58 -22.53 -17.57
C ALA A 819 10.41 -22.50 -18.86
N GLY A 820 10.08 -21.59 -19.78
CA GLY A 820 10.86 -21.31 -20.98
C GLY A 820 12.28 -20.91 -20.62
N GLN A 821 12.44 -19.86 -19.80
CA GLN A 821 13.73 -19.36 -19.34
C GLN A 821 14.57 -20.42 -18.63
N GLN A 822 13.96 -21.27 -17.79
CA GLN A 822 14.69 -22.34 -17.15
C GLN A 822 15.23 -23.38 -18.14
N GLN A 823 14.39 -23.86 -19.07
CA GLN A 823 14.85 -24.80 -20.09
C GLN A 823 15.95 -24.16 -20.94
N GLU A 824 15.78 -22.88 -21.23
CA GLU A 824 16.73 -22.10 -21.96
C GLU A 824 18.09 -22.01 -21.24
N LEU A 825 18.15 -21.46 -20.03
CA LEU A 825 19.40 -21.17 -19.30
C LEU A 825 20.06 -22.42 -18.72
N ILE A 826 19.26 -23.32 -18.14
CA ILE A 826 19.79 -24.48 -17.43
C ILE A 826 19.95 -25.68 -18.37
N PHE A 827 18.93 -26.00 -19.17
CA PHE A 827 18.96 -27.21 -20.00
C PHE A 827 19.75 -27.00 -21.30
N LEU A 828 19.52 -25.90 -22.02
CA LEU A 828 20.26 -25.57 -23.25
C LEU A 828 21.59 -24.84 -22.99
N ARG A 829 21.87 -24.43 -21.74
CA ARG A 829 23.11 -23.75 -21.30
C ARG A 829 23.50 -22.54 -22.16
N ASN A 830 22.54 -21.85 -22.76
CA ASN A 830 22.82 -20.65 -23.55
C ASN A 830 23.05 -19.46 -22.60
N ARG A 831 24.21 -18.82 -22.74
CA ARG A 831 24.75 -17.79 -21.83
C ARG A 831 24.69 -16.38 -22.40
N ASN A 832 23.98 -16.17 -23.53
CA ASN A 832 23.88 -14.83 -24.10
C ASN A 832 23.14 -13.88 -23.12
N PRO A 833 23.66 -12.67 -22.85
CA PRO A 833 23.04 -11.70 -21.96
C PRO A 833 21.81 -11.01 -22.59
N GLU A 834 21.77 -10.88 -23.92
CA GLU A 834 20.61 -10.38 -24.70
C GLU A 834 19.43 -11.38 -24.77
N ARG A 835 19.54 -12.49 -24.03
CA ARG A 835 18.67 -13.63 -24.19
C ARG A 835 17.35 -13.42 -23.45
N GLY A 836 16.27 -13.32 -24.20
CA GLY A 836 14.93 -13.09 -23.67
C GLY A 836 14.43 -11.68 -23.94
N SER A 837 15.30 -10.78 -24.40
CA SER A 837 14.98 -9.51 -25.02
C SER A 837 14.47 -9.78 -26.44
N ILE A 838 13.20 -10.19 -26.57
CA ILE A 838 12.48 -9.82 -27.79
C ILE A 838 12.15 -8.35 -27.59
N GLN A 839 12.76 -7.51 -28.42
CA GLN A 839 12.54 -6.08 -28.41
C GLN A 839 11.02 -5.84 -28.54
N ASN A 840 10.38 -5.27 -27.51
CA ASN A 840 9.01 -4.76 -27.51
C ASN A 840 7.84 -5.81 -27.45
N ALA A 841 7.77 -6.60 -26.37
CA ALA A 841 6.62 -7.49 -26.08
C ALA A 841 5.69 -6.94 -24.97
N LYS A 842 5.16 -5.72 -25.17
CA LYS A 842 4.33 -4.99 -24.19
C LYS A 842 3.08 -5.76 -23.72
N GLN A 843 2.55 -6.66 -24.54
CA GLN A 843 1.32 -7.41 -24.25
C GLN A 843 1.52 -8.55 -23.27
N ALA A 844 2.73 -9.13 -23.23
CA ALA A 844 3.08 -10.23 -22.34
C ALA A 844 3.94 -9.78 -21.16
N LEU A 845 4.47 -8.54 -21.16
CA LEU A 845 5.40 -8.01 -20.13
C LEU A 845 6.59 -8.94 -19.91
N ARG A 846 7.18 -9.41 -21.02
CA ARG A 846 8.17 -10.48 -21.01
C ARG A 846 9.40 -10.10 -20.19
N ASN A 847 9.89 -8.87 -20.29
CA ASN A 847 11.11 -8.47 -19.58
C ASN A 847 10.85 -8.36 -18.09
N MET A 848 9.75 -7.72 -17.66
CA MET A 848 9.38 -7.64 -16.24
C MET A 848 9.15 -9.03 -15.61
N ILE A 849 8.49 -9.94 -16.34
CA ILE A 849 8.26 -11.30 -15.85
C ILE A 849 9.56 -12.10 -15.79
N ASN A 850 10.44 -11.99 -16.78
CA ASN A 850 11.70 -12.75 -16.79
C ASN A 850 12.70 -12.24 -15.75
N SER A 851 12.82 -10.92 -15.58
CA SER A 851 13.70 -10.34 -14.55
C SER A 851 13.24 -10.71 -13.14
N SER A 852 11.93 -10.91 -12.94
CA SER A 852 11.37 -11.40 -11.68
C SER A 852 11.73 -12.86 -11.34
N CYS A 853 12.34 -13.63 -12.24
CA CYS A 853 12.74 -15.01 -11.92
C CYS A 853 13.86 -15.03 -10.87
N ASP A 854 13.79 -15.95 -9.91
CA ASP A 854 14.85 -16.08 -8.91
C ASP A 854 16.23 -16.41 -9.55
N GLN A 855 17.31 -15.96 -8.90
CA GLN A 855 18.68 -16.28 -9.35
C GLN A 855 18.90 -17.81 -9.33
N PRO A 856 19.56 -18.40 -10.35
CA PRO A 856 20.37 -17.75 -11.40
C PRO A 856 19.61 -17.48 -12.71
N ILE A 857 18.28 -17.63 -12.74
CA ILE A 857 17.51 -17.54 -13.99
C ILE A 857 17.18 -16.07 -14.31
N GLY A 858 16.73 -15.31 -13.33
CA GLY A 858 16.56 -13.87 -13.43
C GLY A 858 17.43 -13.12 -12.43
N TYR A 859 17.07 -11.87 -12.18
CA TYR A 859 17.86 -10.92 -11.39
C TYR A 859 16.97 -10.00 -10.52
N PRO A 860 16.07 -10.54 -9.68
CA PRO A 860 15.30 -9.72 -8.74
C PRO A 860 16.24 -9.10 -7.71
N ILE A 861 16.01 -7.83 -7.37
CA ILE A 861 16.75 -7.13 -6.32
C ILE A 861 16.47 -7.77 -4.96
N TYR A 862 15.20 -8.13 -4.72
CA TYR A 862 14.74 -8.67 -3.45
C TYR A 862 13.72 -9.77 -3.68
N VAL A 863 13.86 -10.88 -2.96
CA VAL A 863 12.86 -11.94 -2.90
C VAL A 863 12.49 -12.13 -1.44
N SER A 864 11.23 -11.90 -1.11
CA SER A 864 10.76 -12.09 0.25
C SER A 864 10.73 -13.58 0.62
N PRO A 865 10.91 -13.93 1.91
CA PRO A 865 10.43 -15.21 2.40
C PRO A 865 8.91 -15.31 2.20
N LEU A 866 8.38 -16.52 2.34
CA LEU A 866 6.93 -16.74 2.34
C LEU A 866 6.32 -16.06 3.56
N THR A 867 5.61 -14.96 3.32
CA THR A 867 4.96 -14.19 4.38
C THR A 867 3.46 -14.48 4.40
N THR A 868 2.91 -14.64 5.61
CA THR A 868 1.49 -14.85 5.84
C THR A 868 0.87 -13.56 6.36
N SER A 869 -0.13 -13.06 5.64
CA SER A 869 -0.99 -11.95 6.08
C SER A 869 -2.31 -12.51 6.62
N TYR A 870 -2.75 -11.98 7.76
CA TYR A 870 -4.00 -12.39 8.42
C TYR A 870 -5.02 -11.27 8.35
N SER A 871 -6.31 -11.61 8.30
CA SER A 871 -7.38 -10.59 8.33
C SER A 871 -7.36 -9.73 9.60
N THR A 872 -6.80 -10.24 10.70
CA THR A 872 -6.70 -9.55 11.99
C THR A 872 -5.64 -8.48 12.07
N THR A 873 -4.65 -8.50 11.18
CA THR A 873 -3.57 -7.49 11.19
C THR A 873 -4.01 -6.16 10.59
N HIS A 874 -5.18 -6.13 9.92
CA HIS A 874 -5.70 -4.93 9.28
C HIS A 874 -6.59 -4.13 10.25
N ASP A 875 -6.11 -2.96 10.67
CA ASP A 875 -6.81 -2.13 11.65
C ASP A 875 -8.19 -1.66 11.17
N GLN A 876 -8.33 -1.35 9.87
CA GLN A 876 -9.59 -0.86 9.30
C GLN A 876 -10.66 -1.95 9.24
N LEU A 877 -10.28 -3.22 9.05
CA LEU A 877 -11.23 -4.34 9.03
C LEU A 877 -11.75 -4.61 10.44
N ASN A 878 -10.85 -4.58 11.43
CA ASN A 878 -11.19 -4.78 12.84
C ASN A 878 -12.16 -3.71 13.36
N ALA A 879 -12.11 -2.49 12.82
CA ALA A 879 -13.01 -1.40 13.18
C ALA A 879 -14.45 -1.59 12.64
N ILE A 880 -14.69 -2.51 11.70
CA ILE A 880 -16.02 -2.74 11.12
C ILE A 880 -16.83 -3.70 12.02
N PRO A 881 -17.97 -3.27 12.58
CA PRO A 881 -18.72 -4.04 13.58
C PRO A 881 -19.36 -5.33 13.04
N VAL A 882 -19.56 -5.46 11.72
CA VAL A 882 -20.22 -6.61 11.08
C VAL A 882 -19.30 -7.83 11.01
N VAL A 883 -18.03 -7.64 10.64
CA VAL A 883 -17.06 -8.74 10.59
C VAL A 883 -16.51 -9.00 11.99
N GLY A 884 -16.41 -7.95 12.82
CA GLY A 884 -15.88 -8.02 14.17
C GLY A 884 -14.41 -8.44 14.16
N GLY A 885 -13.58 -7.82 15.00
CA GLY A 885 -12.32 -8.46 15.36
C GLY A 885 -12.60 -9.88 15.89
N GLU A 886 -11.59 -10.74 15.88
CA GLU A 886 -11.74 -12.12 16.36
C GLU A 886 -12.33 -12.20 17.78
N PHE A 887 -13.21 -13.19 17.99
CA PHE A 887 -13.88 -13.38 19.27
C PHE A 887 -12.84 -13.77 20.33
N ARG A 888 -12.52 -12.82 21.23
CA ARG A 888 -11.70 -13.08 22.41
C ARG A 888 -12.59 -13.55 23.56
N PHE A 889 -12.10 -14.49 24.37
CA PHE A 889 -12.78 -14.92 25.60
C PHE A 889 -13.07 -13.74 26.55
N SER A 890 -12.19 -12.75 26.60
CA SER A 890 -12.38 -11.52 27.37
C SER A 890 -13.57 -10.69 26.87
N SER A 891 -13.77 -10.61 25.56
CA SER A 891 -14.88 -9.87 24.94
C SER A 891 -16.21 -10.61 25.09
N VAL A 892 -16.20 -11.94 25.02
CA VAL A 892 -17.39 -12.76 25.30
C VAL A 892 -17.75 -12.66 26.78
N ARG A 893 -16.77 -12.77 27.69
CA ARG A 893 -16.97 -12.56 29.12
C ARG A 893 -17.52 -11.17 29.41
N SER A 894 -16.94 -10.12 28.81
CA SER A 894 -17.42 -8.74 29.01
C SER A 894 -18.84 -8.54 28.48
N PHE A 895 -19.18 -9.13 27.33
CA PHE A 895 -20.54 -9.15 26.79
C PHE A 895 -21.52 -9.85 27.73
N PHE A 896 -21.21 -11.06 28.21
CA PHE A 896 -22.07 -11.78 29.15
C PHE A 896 -22.16 -11.07 30.50
N THR A 897 -21.09 -10.48 31.02
CA THR A 897 -21.16 -9.67 32.24
C THR A 897 -21.97 -8.39 32.04
N SER A 898 -21.87 -7.74 30.87
CA SER A 898 -22.66 -6.55 30.54
C SER A 898 -24.13 -6.90 30.35
N LEU A 899 -24.44 -8.01 29.67
CA LEU A 899 -25.78 -8.54 29.52
C LEU A 899 -26.36 -8.97 30.87
N TRP A 900 -25.58 -9.65 31.71
CA TRP A 900 -25.95 -10.04 33.07
C TRP A 900 -26.18 -8.82 33.96
N ASN A 901 -25.32 -7.80 33.88
CA ASN A 901 -25.49 -6.55 34.61
C ASN A 901 -26.73 -5.78 34.12
N ARG A 902 -27.04 -5.78 32.82
CA ARG A 902 -28.28 -5.20 32.27
C ARG A 902 -29.52 -5.98 32.68
N LEU A 903 -29.44 -7.31 32.73
CA LEU A 903 -30.51 -8.18 33.24
C LEU A 903 -30.73 -7.96 34.74
N ARG A 904 -29.66 -7.88 35.53
CA ARG A 904 -29.70 -7.59 36.96
C ARG A 904 -30.27 -6.21 37.25
N GLN A 905 -29.83 -5.18 36.51
CA GLN A 905 -30.40 -3.82 36.62
C GLN A 905 -31.89 -3.78 36.25
N ARG A 906 -32.34 -4.58 35.27
CA ARG A 906 -33.76 -4.70 34.93
C ARG A 906 -34.56 -5.49 35.98
N CYS A 907 -33.97 -6.53 36.58
CA CYS A 907 -34.61 -7.27 37.67
C CYS A 907 -34.68 -6.46 38.98
N ASP A 908 -33.65 -5.69 39.32
CA ASP A 908 -33.62 -4.80 40.50
C ASP A 908 -34.60 -3.62 40.35
N ALA A 909 -34.79 -3.09 39.13
CA ALA A 909 -35.78 -2.05 38.85
C ALA A 909 -37.24 -2.51 38.98
N THR A 910 -37.51 -3.81 39.08
CA THR A 910 -38.86 -4.36 39.21
C THR A 910 -39.23 -4.73 40.65
N CYS A 911 -38.29 -4.64 41.61
CA CYS A 911 -38.51 -5.07 43.01
C CYS A 911 -38.39 -3.94 44.06
N ALA A 912 -38.12 -2.69 43.68
CA ALA A 912 -38.06 -1.56 44.63
C ALA A 912 -39.26 -0.62 44.48
N GLY A 913 -40.41 -1.03 45.04
CA GLY A 913 -41.50 -0.12 45.39
C GLY A 913 -41.51 0.10 46.90
N GLY A 914 -41.21 1.32 47.36
CA GLY A 914 -41.39 1.70 48.77
C GLY A 914 -40.44 2.78 49.31
N SER A 915 -40.84 4.04 49.17
CA SER A 915 -40.68 5.18 50.12
C SER A 915 -39.43 5.33 51.02
N ALA A 916 -38.68 6.43 50.82
CA ALA A 916 -38.16 7.37 51.84
C ALA A 916 -37.33 8.47 51.11
N SER A 917 -37.85 9.68 50.86
CA SER A 917 -37.79 10.93 51.66
C SER A 917 -36.37 11.40 52.06
N PHE A 918 -35.96 12.51 51.43
CA PHE A 918 -35.05 13.61 51.85
C PHE A 918 -33.74 13.29 52.61
N ASP A 919 -32.60 13.77 52.09
CA ASP A 919 -32.05 15.02 52.60
C ASP A 919 -31.08 15.70 51.63
N LEU A 920 -31.07 17.03 51.72
CA LEU A 920 -30.33 17.99 50.93
C LEU A 920 -28.94 18.18 51.54
N ASP A 921 -27.86 18.11 50.75
CA ASP A 921 -26.67 18.95 50.96
C ASP A 921 -25.76 18.93 49.71
N LEU A 922 -25.55 20.11 49.13
CA LEU A 922 -24.51 20.40 48.12
C LEU A 922 -23.25 20.87 48.87
N PRO A 923 -22.01 20.70 48.36
CA PRO A 923 -21.55 21.52 47.22
C PRO A 923 -20.53 20.87 46.24
N TYR A 924 -20.57 21.33 44.96
CA TYR A 924 -19.46 21.44 43.96
C TYR A 924 -18.69 20.13 43.58
N THR A 925 -18.42 19.71 42.33
CA THR A 925 -18.32 20.27 40.98
C THR A 925 -18.32 19.14 39.93
N VAL A 926 -18.55 19.53 38.66
CA VAL A 926 -18.29 18.83 37.38
C VAL A 926 -19.41 17.93 36.83
N SER A 927 -19.86 18.37 35.66
CA SER A 927 -21.00 17.98 34.83
C SER A 927 -20.90 16.57 34.21
N HIS A 928 -21.91 15.74 34.48
CA HIS A 928 -22.34 14.65 33.62
C HIS A 928 -23.62 15.06 32.88
N GLN A 929 -23.61 15.05 31.55
CA GLN A 929 -24.82 14.90 30.73
C GLN A 929 -24.44 14.34 29.36
N LEU A 930 -24.56 13.01 29.22
CA LEU A 930 -24.88 12.27 27.99
C LEU A 930 -24.95 10.77 28.33
N ALA A 931 -26.14 10.29 28.71
CA ALA A 931 -26.54 8.88 28.59
C ALA A 931 -28.02 8.71 28.95
N ALA A 932 -28.93 8.98 28.00
CA ALA A 932 -30.27 8.41 27.99
C ALA A 932 -30.95 8.64 26.63
N SER A 933 -30.80 7.69 25.69
CA SER A 933 -31.84 7.32 24.70
C SER A 933 -31.31 6.26 23.74
N THR A 934 -31.26 5.01 24.17
CA THR A 934 -31.30 3.86 23.25
C THR A 934 -32.19 2.82 23.89
N ILE A 935 -33.43 2.73 23.41
CA ILE A 935 -34.25 1.53 23.20
C ILE A 935 -35.64 2.04 22.84
N GLY A 936 -36.03 1.84 21.59
CA GLY A 936 -37.34 2.18 21.07
C GLY A 936 -37.26 2.71 19.66
N GLU A 937 -37.14 1.81 18.69
CA GLU A 937 -37.94 1.80 17.44
C GLU A 937 -37.29 0.86 16.42
N SER A 938 -37.84 -0.35 16.36
CA SER A 938 -37.93 -1.09 15.12
C SER A 938 -39.39 -1.00 14.67
N ILE A 939 -39.58 -0.91 13.35
CA ILE A 939 -40.84 -0.97 12.60
C ILE A 939 -41.56 0.38 12.42
N LYS A 940 -41.16 1.13 11.37
CA LYS A 940 -42.04 1.44 10.23
C LYS A 940 -41.29 2.09 9.05
N ASN A 941 -41.60 1.54 7.88
CA ASN A 941 -41.60 2.15 6.54
C ASN A 941 -40.27 2.35 5.79
N CYS A 942 -40.09 1.43 4.84
CA CYS A 942 -39.62 1.69 3.49
C CYS A 942 -40.45 2.83 2.85
N SER A 943 -39.81 3.90 2.37
CA SER A 943 -40.15 4.66 1.15
C SER A 943 -39.17 5.85 0.97
N ILE A 944 -38.30 5.72 -0.05
CA ILE A 944 -37.92 6.71 -1.08
C ILE A 944 -37.48 8.14 -0.67
N MET A 945 -36.39 8.58 -1.34
CA MET A 945 -35.90 9.95 -1.66
C MET A 945 -34.75 10.57 -0.84
N LEU A 946 -33.55 10.49 -1.44
CA LEU A 946 -32.68 11.59 -1.93
C LEU A 946 -32.71 12.99 -1.24
N PHE A 947 -31.48 13.50 -1.02
CA PHE A 947 -31.02 14.89 -0.80
C PHE A 947 -31.31 15.62 0.54
N CYS A 948 -30.25 15.85 1.32
CA CYS A 948 -29.74 17.16 1.78
C CYS A 948 -28.54 16.91 2.74
N CYS A 949 -27.30 17.12 2.30
CA CYS A 949 -26.54 18.39 2.41
C CYS A 949 -26.35 18.86 3.85
N LEU A 950 -25.14 18.69 4.39
CA LEU A 950 -24.09 19.72 4.43
C LEU A 950 -24.42 20.83 5.43
N SER A 951 -23.79 20.75 6.60
CA SER A 951 -23.41 21.87 7.49
C SER A 951 -22.51 21.27 8.57
N SER A 952 -21.31 21.71 8.90
CA SER A 952 -20.30 22.58 8.32
C SER A 952 -19.01 22.20 9.04
N SER A 953 -17.92 22.05 8.29
CA SER A 953 -16.57 22.20 8.81
C SER A 953 -16.19 23.67 8.73
N THR A 954 -15.76 24.28 9.82
CA THR A 954 -14.73 25.32 9.73
C THR A 954 -13.84 25.31 10.95
N HIS A 955 -12.56 25.17 10.65
CA HIS A 955 -11.44 25.45 11.51
C HIS A 955 -11.35 26.96 11.79
N ARG A 956 -10.74 27.24 12.94
CA ARG A 956 -10.21 28.51 13.44
C ARG A 956 -9.55 29.36 12.36
N LEU A 957 -9.66 30.68 12.50
CA LEU A 957 -8.50 31.59 12.54
C LEU A 957 -8.86 32.90 13.28
N THR A 958 -7.94 33.27 14.17
CA THR A 958 -7.52 34.62 14.60
C THR A 958 -8.50 35.66 15.18
N VAL A 959 -8.16 35.98 16.42
CA VAL A 959 -8.41 37.17 17.24
C VAL A 959 -8.27 38.48 16.46
N THR A 960 -9.30 39.33 16.52
CA THR A 960 -9.16 40.79 16.71
C THR A 960 -10.30 41.29 17.60
N ASN A 961 -9.92 42.03 18.65
CA ASN A 961 -10.81 42.69 19.60
C ASN A 961 -11.71 43.72 18.91
N GLN A 962 -13.00 43.69 19.21
CA GLN A 962 -13.77 44.88 19.60
C GLN A 962 -15.13 44.48 20.19
N GLN A 963 -15.35 44.91 21.43
CA GLN A 963 -16.62 44.85 22.15
C GLN A 963 -17.70 45.65 21.40
N ILE A 964 -18.95 45.21 21.47
CA ILE A 964 -20.12 46.02 21.88
C ILE A 964 -21.31 45.07 22.15
N ASP A 965 -22.07 45.48 23.14
CA ASP A 965 -23.04 44.81 24.02
C ASP A 965 -24.45 44.54 23.44
N ILE A 966 -25.06 43.43 23.90
CA ILE A 966 -26.42 43.29 24.55
C ILE A 966 -27.70 43.63 23.71
N PRO A 967 -28.93 43.08 23.95
CA PRO A 967 -29.39 41.83 24.59
C PRO A 967 -30.45 41.01 23.78
N MET A 968 -30.75 39.81 24.29
CA MET A 968 -31.97 39.02 24.06
C MET A 968 -33.26 39.72 24.51
N GLN A 969 -34.42 39.33 23.95
CA GLN A 969 -35.58 38.77 24.70
C GLN A 969 -36.75 38.35 23.76
N PRO A 970 -37.71 37.51 24.23
CA PRO A 970 -38.31 36.40 23.49
C PRO A 970 -39.83 36.54 23.28
N LEU A 971 -40.50 35.49 22.77
CA LEU A 971 -41.93 35.08 22.85
C LEU A 971 -42.29 34.39 21.52
N GLY A 972 -43.10 33.33 21.38
CA GLY A 972 -44.01 32.62 22.27
C GLY A 972 -44.91 31.72 21.39
N ASN A 973 -45.22 30.52 21.86
CA ASN A 973 -46.07 29.48 21.25
C ASN A 973 -47.45 29.96 20.76
N ARG A 974 -47.99 29.33 19.68
CA ARG A 974 -49.40 28.85 19.60
C ARG A 974 -49.75 27.99 18.35
N GLY A 975 -50.05 26.72 18.61
CA GLY A 975 -51.25 25.91 18.24
C GLY A 975 -52.01 26.03 16.89
N SER A 976 -51.98 24.90 16.16
CA SER A 976 -52.98 24.17 15.31
C SER A 976 -54.36 24.75 14.91
N LEU A 977 -54.82 24.40 13.68
CA LEU A 977 -56.07 23.66 13.28
C LEU A 977 -56.31 23.84 11.74
N ILE A 978 -56.15 22.81 10.89
CA ILE A 978 -57.12 21.83 10.30
C ILE A 978 -58.10 22.35 9.20
N SER A 979 -57.83 21.87 7.96
CA SER A 979 -58.68 21.45 6.81
C SER A 979 -59.70 22.36 6.09
N THR A 980 -59.66 22.44 4.75
CA THR A 980 -60.52 21.66 3.81
C THR A 980 -60.40 22.10 2.33
N ALA A 981 -60.54 21.10 1.45
CA ALA A 981 -61.07 21.09 0.06
C ALA A 981 -60.26 21.59 -1.17
N SER A 982 -60.14 20.66 -2.12
CA SER A 982 -59.72 20.67 -3.54
C SER A 982 -60.52 21.65 -4.44
N SER A 983 -60.05 22.16 -5.59
CA SER A 983 -59.50 21.44 -6.76
C SER A 983 -58.92 22.37 -7.87
N ALA A 984 -57.92 21.83 -8.57
CA ALA A 984 -57.53 22.04 -9.99
C ALA A 984 -56.78 23.31 -10.46
N SER A 985 -55.44 23.22 -10.59
CA SER A 985 -54.68 23.30 -11.86
C SER A 985 -53.15 23.35 -11.59
N LYS A 986 -52.36 23.00 -12.60
CA LYS A 986 -50.98 22.46 -12.55
C LYS A 986 -49.84 23.49 -12.37
N VAL A 987 -48.78 23.03 -11.68
CA VAL A 987 -47.32 23.16 -11.98
C VAL A 987 -46.62 24.52 -11.78
N ASN A 988 -45.77 24.62 -10.73
CA ASN A 988 -44.34 25.01 -10.77
C ASN A 988 -43.79 25.44 -9.39
N THR A 989 -43.30 24.49 -8.60
CA THR A 989 -42.49 24.74 -7.38
C THR A 989 -41.03 24.26 -7.55
N LEU A 990 -40.54 24.25 -8.80
CA LEU A 990 -39.11 24.06 -9.12
C LEU A 990 -38.40 25.38 -9.47
N ALA A 991 -39.12 26.50 -9.61
CA ALA A 991 -38.52 27.79 -9.96
C ALA A 991 -37.86 28.53 -8.78
N SER A 992 -38.21 28.20 -7.53
CA SER A 992 -37.63 28.86 -6.34
C SER A 992 -36.34 28.22 -5.81
N LEU A 993 -36.05 26.96 -6.19
CA LEU A 993 -34.81 26.26 -5.83
C LEU A 993 -33.71 26.42 -6.89
N ALA A 994 -34.10 26.72 -8.13
CA ALA A 994 -33.17 27.05 -9.22
C ALA A 994 -32.46 28.40 -9.01
N ASN A 995 -33.01 29.31 -8.19
CA ASN A 995 -32.38 30.60 -7.90
C ASN A 995 -31.32 30.53 -6.79
N LEU A 996 -31.27 29.47 -5.96
CA LEU A 996 -30.27 29.36 -4.88
C LEU A 996 -28.99 28.60 -5.30
N ILE A 997 -29.03 27.84 -6.39
CA ILE A 997 -27.87 27.14 -6.96
C ILE A 997 -27.20 27.98 -8.08
N ASN A 998 -27.89 29.01 -8.58
CA ASN A 998 -27.38 29.89 -9.63
C ASN A 998 -26.61 31.12 -9.11
N ASP A 999 -26.58 31.39 -7.81
CA ASP A 999 -25.94 32.61 -7.28
C ASP A 999 -24.39 32.60 -7.32
N TYR A 1000 -23.75 31.47 -7.60
CA TYR A 1000 -22.31 31.42 -7.91
C TYR A 1000 -21.99 31.53 -9.41
N ASN A 1001 -22.99 31.45 -10.30
CA ASN A 1001 -22.81 31.51 -11.75
C ASN A 1001 -23.41 32.77 -12.41
N ILE A 1002 -24.17 33.59 -11.66
CA ILE A 1002 -24.84 34.77 -12.24
C ILE A 1002 -24.06 36.08 -12.04
N LYS A 1003 -23.03 36.14 -11.18
CA LYS A 1003 -22.20 37.36 -11.06
C LYS A 1003 -21.16 37.52 -12.19
N ASP A 1004 -20.83 36.48 -12.94
CA ASP A 1004 -19.82 36.56 -14.01
C ASP A 1004 -20.37 37.01 -15.38
N ASN A 1005 -21.68 37.25 -15.50
CA ASN A 1005 -22.32 37.59 -16.78
C ASN A 1005 -22.59 39.09 -16.99
N LEU A 1006 -22.13 39.96 -16.08
CA LEU A 1006 -22.11 41.40 -16.31
C LEU A 1006 -20.68 41.82 -16.69
N PRO A 1007 -20.49 42.64 -17.75
CA PRO A 1007 -19.17 43.12 -18.12
C PRO A 1007 -18.58 43.95 -16.98
N HIS A 1008 -17.58 43.39 -16.27
CA HIS A 1008 -16.86 44.10 -15.22
C HIS A 1008 -15.82 45.01 -15.86
N ARG A 1009 -15.86 46.31 -15.57
CA ARG A 1009 -14.83 47.23 -16.04
C ARG A 1009 -13.63 47.17 -15.13
N VAL A 1010 -12.46 47.01 -15.72
CA VAL A 1010 -11.19 46.91 -15.00
C VAL A 1010 -10.20 47.93 -15.56
N ARG A 1011 -9.41 48.54 -14.68
CA ARG A 1011 -8.34 49.48 -15.03
C ARG A 1011 -6.98 48.84 -14.79
N ILE A 1012 -6.09 48.92 -15.78
CA ILE A 1012 -4.72 48.41 -15.64
C ILE A 1012 -3.91 49.34 -14.73
N MET A 1013 -3.41 48.81 -13.62
CA MET A 1013 -2.58 49.55 -12.65
C MET A 1013 -1.09 49.30 -12.85
N ASP A 1014 -0.71 48.08 -13.23
CA ASP A 1014 0.68 47.69 -13.46
C ASP A 1014 0.84 46.89 -14.77
N PRO A 1015 1.33 47.53 -15.85
CA PRO A 1015 1.59 46.87 -17.13
C PRO A 1015 2.70 45.82 -17.07
N SER A 1016 3.55 45.78 -16.04
CA SER A 1016 4.63 44.78 -15.93
C SER A 1016 4.11 43.36 -15.66
N LEU A 1017 2.85 43.25 -15.21
CA LEU A 1017 2.17 41.98 -14.92
C LEU A 1017 1.36 41.45 -16.11
N VAL A 1018 1.55 42.02 -17.30
CA VAL A 1018 0.94 41.58 -18.55
C VAL A 1018 1.73 40.41 -19.14
N TYR A 1019 1.02 39.38 -19.58
CA TYR A 1019 1.61 38.19 -20.19
C TYR A 1019 1.69 38.30 -21.72
N ASP A 1020 2.74 38.95 -22.21
CA ASP A 1020 2.92 39.26 -23.64
C ASP A 1020 3.03 38.05 -24.58
N SER A 1021 3.40 36.87 -24.07
CA SER A 1021 3.77 35.68 -24.85
C SER A 1021 2.86 34.46 -24.63
N ILE A 1022 1.76 34.61 -23.88
CA ILE A 1022 0.85 33.50 -23.54
C ILE A 1022 -0.03 33.07 -24.73
N ASN A 1023 -0.01 33.83 -25.82
CA ASN A 1023 -0.73 33.51 -27.06
C ASN A 1023 0.04 32.56 -28.01
N LEU A 1024 1.29 32.21 -27.70
CA LEU A 1024 2.14 31.36 -28.55
C LEU A 1024 1.71 29.88 -28.60
N GLY A 1025 0.77 29.46 -27.73
CA GLY A 1025 0.20 28.12 -27.76
C GLY A 1025 1.18 27.01 -27.36
N ARG A 1026 2.13 27.31 -26.46
CA ARG A 1026 3.04 26.29 -25.92
C ARG A 1026 2.25 25.34 -25.02
N ARG A 1027 2.74 24.10 -24.86
CA ARG A 1027 2.11 23.08 -23.97
C ARG A 1027 1.94 23.54 -22.52
N VAL A 1028 2.67 24.59 -22.10
CA VAL A 1028 2.63 25.15 -20.73
C VAL A 1028 1.66 26.35 -20.63
N ASP A 1029 1.19 26.92 -21.75
CA ASP A 1029 0.30 28.08 -21.75
C ASP A 1029 -1.16 27.67 -21.42
N VAL A 1030 -1.98 28.62 -20.98
CA VAL A 1030 -3.41 28.38 -20.70
C VAL A 1030 -4.21 28.05 -21.97
N GLN A 1031 -5.29 27.30 -21.82
CA GLN A 1031 -6.25 27.08 -22.90
C GLN A 1031 -7.15 28.32 -23.05
N TRP A 1032 -7.13 28.93 -24.24
CA TRP A 1032 -7.96 30.10 -24.55
C TRP A 1032 -9.41 29.68 -24.83
N PRO A 1033 -10.42 30.46 -24.38
CA PRO A 1033 -11.84 30.15 -24.60
C PRO A 1033 -12.24 30.26 -26.08
N HIS A 1034 -11.64 31.19 -26.83
CA HIS A 1034 -11.83 31.34 -28.27
C HIS A 1034 -10.48 31.53 -28.96
N GLU A 1035 -10.33 30.87 -30.10
CA GLU A 1035 -9.11 30.93 -30.92
C GLU A 1035 -8.88 32.33 -31.51
N ASP A 1036 -9.97 33.02 -31.89
CA ASP A 1036 -9.89 34.39 -32.42
C ASP A 1036 -9.27 35.37 -31.42
N TRP A 1037 -9.58 35.23 -30.12
CA TRP A 1037 -9.04 36.06 -29.05
C TRP A 1037 -7.54 35.80 -28.82
N ARG A 1038 -7.09 34.55 -29.03
CA ARG A 1038 -5.68 34.18 -28.91
C ARG A 1038 -4.84 34.87 -29.98
N VAL A 1039 -5.30 34.90 -31.23
CA VAL A 1039 -4.57 35.52 -32.35
C VAL A 1039 -4.31 37.01 -32.10
N VAL A 1040 -5.26 37.71 -31.48
CA VAL A 1040 -5.15 39.13 -31.11
C VAL A 1040 -4.65 39.36 -29.67
N GLY A 1041 -4.28 38.29 -28.97
CA GLY A 1041 -4.15 38.21 -27.51
C GLY A 1041 -2.74 38.28 -26.92
N GLY A 1042 -1.76 38.79 -27.67
CA GLY A 1042 -0.37 38.90 -27.22
C GLY A 1042 0.47 39.76 -28.15
N ARG A 1043 1.76 39.93 -27.84
CA ARG A 1043 2.63 40.91 -28.51
C ARG A 1043 2.71 40.75 -30.03
N ASN A 1044 2.67 39.51 -30.52
CA ASN A 1044 2.62 39.23 -31.97
C ASN A 1044 1.32 39.73 -32.62
N GLY A 1045 0.20 39.72 -31.89
CA GLY A 1045 -1.09 40.24 -32.34
C GLY A 1045 -1.22 41.76 -32.17
N TRP A 1046 -0.58 42.34 -31.16
CA TRP A 1046 -0.62 43.78 -30.88
C TRP A 1046 0.32 44.61 -31.78
N LYS A 1047 1.34 43.99 -32.39
CA LYS A 1047 2.35 44.67 -33.22
C LYS A 1047 3.04 45.81 -32.45
N ASP A 1048 2.83 47.07 -32.87
CA ASP A 1048 3.42 48.28 -32.24
C ASP A 1048 2.62 48.77 -31.02
N TRP A 1049 1.44 48.18 -30.76
CA TRP A 1049 0.58 48.56 -29.65
C TRP A 1049 1.00 47.85 -28.36
N THR A 1050 0.98 48.56 -27.22
CA THR A 1050 1.29 48.01 -25.90
C THR A 1050 0.32 48.56 -24.84
N PRO A 1051 -0.13 47.73 -23.87
CA PRO A 1051 -1.01 48.18 -22.81
C PRO A 1051 -0.28 49.16 -21.87
N LYS A 1052 -0.94 50.28 -21.53
CA LYS A 1052 -0.40 51.31 -20.63
C LYS A 1052 -1.21 51.41 -19.34
N LYS A 1053 -0.54 51.87 -18.28
CA LYS A 1053 -1.18 52.16 -16.98
C LYS A 1053 -2.32 53.17 -17.16
N GLY A 1054 -3.47 52.89 -16.56
CA GLY A 1054 -4.67 53.71 -16.63
C GLY A 1054 -5.64 53.37 -17.77
N MET A 1055 -5.31 52.42 -18.65
CA MET A 1055 -6.25 51.92 -19.65
C MET A 1055 -7.36 51.10 -19.00
N GLU A 1056 -8.59 51.30 -19.47
CA GLU A 1056 -9.79 50.63 -18.97
C GLU A 1056 -10.37 49.72 -20.04
N GLY A 1057 -10.74 48.50 -19.63
CA GLY A 1057 -11.32 47.49 -20.50
C GLY A 1057 -12.31 46.62 -19.77
N THR A 1058 -12.91 45.70 -20.51
CA THR A 1058 -13.92 44.78 -19.97
C THR A 1058 -13.28 43.44 -19.67
N LEU A 1059 -13.49 42.90 -18.47
CA LEU A 1059 -13.07 41.55 -18.13
C LEU A 1059 -13.95 40.54 -18.87
N VAL A 1060 -13.35 39.72 -19.75
CA VAL A 1060 -14.06 38.77 -20.61
C VAL A 1060 -13.85 37.31 -20.19
N HIS A 1061 -12.76 37.01 -19.51
CA HIS A 1061 -12.46 35.64 -19.05
C HIS A 1061 -11.50 35.66 -17.87
N ARG A 1062 -11.52 34.58 -17.06
CA ARG A 1062 -10.69 34.43 -15.87
C ARG A 1062 -10.13 33.00 -15.80
N TRP A 1063 -8.82 32.88 -15.63
CA TRP A 1063 -8.11 31.65 -15.34
C TRP A 1063 -7.67 31.63 -13.87
N VAL A 1064 -8.03 30.57 -13.14
CA VAL A 1064 -7.76 30.41 -11.70
C VAL A 1064 -6.86 29.18 -11.47
N PRO A 1065 -5.85 29.26 -10.58
CA PRO A 1065 -5.03 28.10 -10.22
C PRO A 1065 -5.89 26.95 -9.66
N GLY A 1066 -5.62 25.72 -10.10
CA GLY A 1066 -6.32 24.53 -9.59
C GLY A 1066 -7.79 24.39 -10.00
N HIS A 1067 -8.29 25.22 -10.94
CA HIS A 1067 -9.67 25.13 -11.42
C HIS A 1067 -9.95 23.78 -12.11
N ALA A 1068 -11.14 23.21 -11.90
CA ALA A 1068 -11.52 21.89 -12.42
C ALA A 1068 -11.57 21.84 -13.96
N ASP A 1069 -12.16 22.87 -14.58
CA ASP A 1069 -12.23 23.04 -16.04
C ASP A 1069 -10.87 23.52 -16.61
N PRO A 1070 -10.24 22.79 -17.56
CA PRO A 1070 -9.00 23.19 -18.23
C PRO A 1070 -9.05 24.58 -18.87
N VAL A 1071 -10.20 25.01 -19.41
CA VAL A 1071 -10.36 26.31 -20.10
C VAL A 1071 -10.29 27.49 -19.11
N ARG A 1072 -10.55 27.23 -17.83
CA ARG A 1072 -10.49 28.22 -16.74
C ARG A 1072 -9.31 27.99 -15.80
N ARG A 1073 -8.40 27.07 -16.13
CA ARG A 1073 -7.24 26.75 -15.29
C ARG A 1073 -6.06 27.65 -15.61
N SER A 1074 -5.46 28.24 -14.59
CA SER A 1074 -4.18 28.95 -14.73
C SER A 1074 -3.01 27.96 -14.73
N HIS A 1075 -2.01 28.25 -15.56
CA HIS A 1075 -0.73 27.53 -15.60
C HIS A 1075 0.27 28.04 -14.56
N THR A 1076 -0.01 29.18 -13.94
CA THR A 1076 0.74 29.75 -12.82
C THR A 1076 -0.02 29.55 -11.52
N ASP A 1077 0.66 29.77 -10.40
CA ASP A 1077 0.09 29.85 -9.05
C ASP A 1077 -0.79 31.09 -8.82
N LYS A 1078 -0.93 31.96 -9.83
CA LYS A 1078 -1.69 33.21 -9.78
C LYS A 1078 -2.90 33.15 -10.71
N SER A 1079 -3.96 33.87 -10.35
CA SER A 1079 -5.09 34.11 -11.24
C SER A 1079 -4.72 35.08 -12.37
N ILE A 1080 -5.08 34.71 -13.59
CA ILE A 1080 -4.88 35.50 -14.80
C ILE A 1080 -6.25 35.91 -15.30
N VAL A 1081 -6.43 37.19 -15.62
CA VAL A 1081 -7.66 37.73 -16.19
C VAL A 1081 -7.41 38.16 -17.63
N LEU A 1082 -8.41 37.96 -18.49
CA LEU A 1082 -8.39 38.43 -19.86
C LEU A 1082 -9.22 39.71 -19.97
N VAL A 1083 -8.58 40.81 -20.34
CA VAL A 1083 -9.20 42.13 -20.47
C VAL A 1083 -9.31 42.51 -21.94
N GLN A 1084 -10.52 42.83 -22.40
CA GLN A 1084 -10.76 43.37 -23.72
C GLN A 1084 -10.57 44.90 -23.71
N LEU A 1085 -9.58 45.37 -24.47
CA LEU A 1085 -9.27 46.78 -24.68
C LEU A 1085 -9.48 47.12 -26.16
N ARG A 1086 -10.66 47.66 -26.49
CA ARG A 1086 -11.08 47.92 -27.88
C ARG A 1086 -10.97 46.65 -28.74
N ASP A 1087 -10.02 46.61 -29.67
CA ASP A 1087 -9.78 45.50 -30.61
C ASP A 1087 -8.69 44.51 -30.12
N HIS A 1088 -8.15 44.70 -28.91
CA HIS A 1088 -7.08 43.87 -28.36
C HIS A 1088 -7.51 43.14 -27.09
N PHE A 1089 -7.00 41.92 -26.91
CA PHE A 1089 -7.21 41.14 -25.69
C PHE A 1089 -5.90 41.06 -24.92
N VAL A 1090 -5.92 41.47 -23.66
CA VAL A 1090 -4.73 41.60 -22.81
C VAL A 1090 -4.85 40.66 -21.61
N PRO A 1091 -4.06 39.57 -21.58
CA PRO A 1091 -3.96 38.70 -20.42
C PRO A 1091 -3.04 39.33 -19.38
N ILE A 1092 -3.55 39.57 -18.17
CA ILE A 1092 -2.84 40.25 -17.08
C ILE A 1092 -3.10 39.50 -15.76
N ALA A 1093 -2.14 39.48 -14.85
CA ALA A 1093 -2.38 38.93 -13.51
C ALA A 1093 -3.46 39.75 -12.79
N GLU A 1094 -4.31 39.08 -11.99
CA GLU A 1094 -5.39 39.76 -11.25
C GLU A 1094 -4.87 40.86 -10.32
N THR A 1095 -3.67 40.70 -9.76
CA THR A 1095 -3.03 41.71 -8.90
C THR A 1095 -2.63 42.99 -9.65
N GLY A 1096 -2.59 42.98 -10.99
CA GLY A 1096 -2.22 44.11 -11.84
C GLY A 1096 -3.39 44.99 -12.28
N ILE A 1097 -4.63 44.64 -11.91
CA ILE A 1097 -5.85 45.36 -12.29
C ILE A 1097 -6.60 45.90 -11.07
N LEU A 1098 -7.35 46.99 -11.28
CA LEU A 1098 -8.31 47.52 -10.33
C LEU A 1098 -9.72 47.31 -10.89
N ASP A 1099 -10.58 46.61 -10.15
CA ASP A 1099 -11.98 46.41 -10.52
C ASP A 1099 -12.78 47.70 -10.24
N LEU A 1100 -13.45 48.21 -11.28
CA LEU A 1100 -14.29 49.41 -11.23
C LEU A 1100 -15.78 49.06 -11.04
N GLY A 1101 -16.13 47.76 -10.98
CA GLY A 1101 -17.50 47.27 -10.83
C GLY A 1101 -18.25 47.08 -12.16
N ALA A 1102 -19.49 46.58 -12.07
CA ALA A 1102 -20.38 46.40 -13.21
C ALA A 1102 -20.97 47.74 -13.68
N GLU A 1103 -21.06 47.96 -15.00
CA GLU A 1103 -21.83 49.08 -15.55
C GLU A 1103 -23.32 48.88 -15.21
N VAL A 1104 -23.95 49.92 -14.63
CA VAL A 1104 -25.41 50.00 -14.41
C VAL A 1104 -26.08 50.51 -15.67
#